data_AF-A0A8H6CWP4-F1
#
_entry.id   AF-A0A8H6CWP4-F1
#
_cell.length_a   1.000
_cell.length_b   1.000
_cell.length_c   1.000
_cell.angle_alpha   90.00
_cell.angle_beta   90.00
_cell.angle_gamma   90.00
#
_symmetry.space_group_name_H-M   'P 1'
#
loop_
_entity.id
_entity.type
_entity.pdbx_description
1 polymer ?
#
loop_
_entity_poly.entity_id
_entity_poly.type
_entity_poly.pdbx_seq_one_letter_code
_entity_poly.pdbx_strand_id
1 'polypeptide(L)'
;MIEWNVNESGQRSAGEWDLEAPRAQRSPSKTAPRYLPSSIRTVSPQSLMVNVTPDSSGYLENVMTSTLPARLKLTSTLAEWNTAYRTNANYLVLSMLLWALSRPKLPTSSLFQKHQLLLNQTLSPNDRELHNCTKTSKSCAMAWALCIIDSSAVHVMSAGLYSFFNRYDQTCLNSRRHDCQGMIFYTEQSYDVWVQNLVTLGSIEMVSPLNEFPTLGKPNRNGFASSILAWLGGSQNITGQRNFEGYRIHTENTLGIDRFPEACQNALTALVRCDNYIEEWTTPSYHGILSRDVDVESVCDEGCERSMSDWRLAVDTYCGNATWHNGAAAGVLGSFVSQGINETCQTDKKTGKYCNDIIYNFTLSESIDKMPTNGLCSDCYVGRLKMMQATPFSYYNRDPFYEDALKKAVKRCSLSNVPTAPKDSPFPSELSEPKFCLSGVMYTTEAGDTCDSLALKYSVSSAAIFIGNPDILNCIDMVEGVSICMPLQCKTYQLQEKDTCMSVAYFTGLQQDDIRLLNPWVHELRGNLQSATIVLGRVICTKPPGGEYDREVNTTNSDPAYSEYADKAVLPPSGAILATNTTKACGRWYTVQKGDDCARVLVQYHISLPLFIQANPSVSEGSCTTDLVPGRTYCVGPTKEVLTQTLKPIPPHTRFGCFAHEADTTNRSVLTLAEAQHVKPMSIVACQSYCLQRGWTVWVIQNGDSCFCDNQLRMDSQIIDDSKCNMHCNGNTTNICGGKDAIEVFGDQDVLRIQYASLGCYSWSKQAIRGTTGGDTIESPDEMSVDACASLCTVTKKSDFFALWEGKLCTCGREMTPGAKTTSMEECNVACSGQLGDNCGGKGVAEIFTTKNKNIIAS
;
A
#
# COMPACT_ATOMS: atom_id res chain seq x y z
N MET A 1 -14.53 0.73 -39.56
CA MET A 1 -15.18 0.75 -40.88
C MET A 1 -14.10 0.54 -41.93
N ILE A 2 -12.97 1.23 -41.80
CA ILE A 2 -11.76 1.07 -42.60
C ILE A 2 -10.64 0.64 -41.65
N GLU A 3 -9.96 -0.45 -41.99
CA GLU A 3 -8.70 -0.86 -41.36
C GLU A 3 -7.60 -0.73 -42.42
N TRP A 4 -6.63 0.14 -42.16
CA TRP A 4 -5.55 0.51 -43.06
C TRP A 4 -4.27 -0.18 -42.59
N ASN A 5 -3.84 -1.18 -43.36
CA ASN A 5 -2.68 -2.04 -43.06
C ASN A 5 -1.54 -1.86 -44.08
N VAL A 6 -1.74 -1.06 -45.12
CA VAL A 6 -0.76 -0.92 -46.21
C VAL A 6 0.34 0.08 -45.82
N ASN A 7 1.56 -0.20 -46.26
CA ASN A 7 2.70 0.70 -46.13
C ASN A 7 3.10 1.21 -47.52
N GLU A 8 3.38 2.50 -47.64
CA GLU A 8 3.84 3.13 -48.86
C GLU A 8 5.16 2.52 -49.37
N SER A 9 5.21 2.18 -50.65
CA SER A 9 6.44 1.78 -51.35
C SER A 9 7.26 3.00 -51.80
N GLY A 10 6.61 4.17 -51.87
CA GLY A 10 7.21 5.48 -52.07
C GLY A 10 6.22 6.56 -51.62
N GLN A 11 6.69 7.77 -51.36
CA GLN A 11 5.84 8.84 -50.78
C GLN A 11 4.52 9.01 -51.56
N ARG A 12 3.38 8.92 -50.87
CA ARG A 12 2.00 9.00 -51.42
C ARG A 12 1.58 7.82 -52.29
N SER A 13 2.31 6.70 -52.32
CA SER A 13 1.96 5.54 -53.14
C SER A 13 0.74 4.77 -52.61
N ALA A 14 0.36 5.00 -51.35
CA ALA A 14 -0.85 4.45 -50.73
C ALA A 14 -1.62 5.63 -50.13
N GLY A 15 -2.82 5.91 -50.64
CA GLY A 15 -3.59 7.05 -50.18
C GLY A 15 -5.05 6.97 -50.57
N GLU A 16 -5.84 7.85 -49.97
CA GLU A 16 -7.27 7.98 -50.20
C GLU A 16 -7.62 9.47 -50.35
N TRP A 17 -8.44 9.79 -51.36
CA TRP A 17 -8.86 11.15 -51.69
C TRP A 17 -10.37 11.24 -51.78
N ASP A 18 -10.95 12.32 -51.26
CA ASP A 18 -12.38 12.65 -51.37
C ASP A 18 -13.32 11.54 -50.85
N LEU A 19 -12.89 10.82 -49.81
CA LEU A 19 -13.67 9.73 -49.23
C LEU A 19 -14.66 10.24 -48.18
N GLU A 20 -15.95 9.98 -48.38
CA GLU A 20 -16.97 10.11 -47.34
C GLU A 20 -17.35 8.73 -46.78
N ALA A 21 -17.22 8.56 -45.46
CA ALA A 21 -17.64 7.36 -44.75
C ALA A 21 -18.88 7.59 -43.83
N PRO A 22 -20.08 7.85 -44.39
CA PRO A 22 -21.30 8.10 -43.61
C PRO A 22 -22.03 6.81 -43.23
N ARG A 23 -22.63 6.75 -42.03
CA ARG A 23 -23.59 5.69 -41.67
C ARG A 23 -24.96 5.96 -42.30
N ALA A 24 -25.39 5.18 -43.30
CA ALA A 24 -26.67 5.35 -44.00
C ALA A 24 -27.88 4.59 -43.43
N GLN A 25 -29.06 5.16 -43.65
CA GLN A 25 -30.42 4.75 -43.23
C GLN A 25 -30.87 3.37 -43.78
N ARG A 26 -31.71 2.66 -42.99
CA ARG A 26 -32.55 1.56 -43.49
C ARG A 26 -33.60 2.10 -44.50
N SER A 27 -33.76 1.42 -45.63
CA SER A 27 -34.64 1.77 -46.77
C SER A 27 -36.12 2.06 -46.40
N PRO A 28 -36.86 2.85 -47.22
CA PRO A 28 -38.21 3.33 -46.92
C PRO A 28 -39.28 2.25 -47.09
N SER A 29 -39.53 1.43 -46.08
CA SER A 29 -40.84 0.78 -45.94
C SER A 29 -41.83 1.77 -45.33
N LYS A 30 -43.05 1.80 -45.87
CA LYS A 30 -44.12 2.81 -45.63
C LYS A 30 -44.72 2.81 -44.20
N THR A 31 -44.06 2.28 -43.19
CA THR A 31 -44.63 2.13 -41.84
C THR A 31 -43.64 2.31 -40.68
N ALA A 32 -42.67 3.23 -40.79
CA ALA A 32 -41.87 3.68 -39.64
C ALA A 32 -42.39 5.03 -39.08
N PRO A 33 -42.64 5.16 -37.76
CA PRO A 33 -43.27 6.34 -37.17
C PRO A 33 -42.39 7.59 -37.29
N ARG A 34 -43.05 8.75 -37.45
CA ARG A 34 -42.47 10.05 -37.82
C ARG A 34 -41.71 10.77 -36.68
N TYR A 35 -41.54 10.13 -35.52
CA TYR A 35 -40.74 10.60 -34.38
C TYR A 35 -40.13 9.39 -33.68
N LEU A 36 -38.81 9.34 -33.51
CA LEU A 36 -38.16 8.45 -32.55
C LEU A 36 -38.07 9.21 -31.22
N PRO A 37 -38.80 8.80 -30.17
CA PRO A 37 -38.68 9.43 -28.87
C PRO A 37 -37.31 9.14 -28.25
N SER A 38 -36.85 10.04 -27.38
CA SER A 38 -35.57 9.96 -26.65
C SER A 38 -35.38 8.74 -25.71
N SER A 39 -36.21 7.71 -25.84
CA SER A 39 -36.34 6.56 -24.92
C SER A 39 -36.06 5.18 -25.54
N ILE A 40 -35.59 5.07 -26.79
CA ILE A 40 -35.33 3.77 -27.43
C ILE A 40 -33.88 3.29 -27.21
N ARG A 41 -33.72 2.05 -26.72
CA ARG A 41 -32.49 1.36 -26.28
C ARG A 41 -31.65 0.66 -27.36
N THR A 42 -31.99 0.77 -28.64
CA THR A 42 -31.41 -0.10 -29.69
C THR A 42 -30.85 0.67 -30.89
N VAL A 43 -29.80 1.47 -30.66
CA VAL A 43 -28.93 1.97 -31.73
C VAL A 43 -27.47 1.85 -31.27
N SER A 44 -26.80 0.75 -31.64
CA SER A 44 -25.35 0.62 -31.45
C SER A 44 -24.64 0.99 -32.77
N PRO A 45 -23.75 2.00 -32.79
CA PRO A 45 -22.82 2.25 -33.89
C PRO A 45 -21.65 1.27 -33.92
N GLN A 46 -21.00 1.15 -35.09
CA GLN A 46 -19.74 0.41 -35.24
C GLN A 46 -18.69 0.94 -34.26
N SER A 47 -17.78 0.07 -33.80
CA SER A 47 -16.79 0.36 -32.76
C SER A 47 -15.72 1.39 -33.16
N LEU A 48 -15.32 1.48 -34.43
CA LEU A 48 -14.29 2.40 -34.92
C LEU A 48 -14.49 2.74 -36.41
N MET A 49 -14.22 3.99 -36.83
CA MET A 49 -14.39 4.43 -38.22
C MET A 49 -13.16 4.13 -39.06
N VAL A 50 -11.99 4.66 -38.69
CA VAL A 50 -10.71 4.42 -39.38
C VAL A 50 -9.66 3.94 -38.37
N ASN A 51 -8.97 2.83 -38.70
CA ASN A 51 -7.90 2.25 -37.90
C ASN A 51 -6.64 2.11 -38.75
N VAL A 52 -5.63 2.94 -38.53
CA VAL A 52 -4.31 2.83 -39.16
C VAL A 52 -3.41 2.01 -38.23
N THR A 53 -3.04 0.81 -38.67
CA THR A 53 -2.36 -0.17 -37.82
C THR A 53 -0.85 0.09 -37.69
N PRO A 54 -0.16 -0.55 -36.73
CA PRO A 54 1.30 -0.43 -36.62
C PRO A 54 2.00 -0.76 -37.96
N ASP A 55 3.09 -0.05 -38.24
CA ASP A 55 3.93 -0.20 -39.47
C ASP A 55 3.25 0.17 -40.80
N SER A 56 2.01 0.65 -40.78
CA SER A 56 1.30 1.16 -41.96
C SER A 56 1.61 2.64 -42.21
N SER A 57 1.46 3.08 -43.46
CA SER A 57 1.61 4.49 -43.84
C SER A 57 0.66 4.82 -44.99
N GLY A 58 0.32 6.10 -45.13
CA GLY A 58 -0.51 6.54 -46.24
C GLY A 58 -0.88 8.01 -46.22
N TYR A 59 -1.37 8.48 -47.36
CA TYR A 59 -1.77 9.86 -47.59
C TYR A 59 -3.30 9.98 -47.65
N LEU A 60 -3.90 10.65 -46.65
CA LEU A 60 -5.35 10.86 -46.58
C LEU A 60 -5.68 12.32 -46.85
N GLU A 61 -6.40 12.59 -47.93
CA GLU A 61 -6.78 13.95 -48.32
C GLU A 61 -8.29 14.06 -48.49
N ASN A 62 -8.87 15.09 -47.87
CA ASN A 62 -10.31 15.33 -47.87
C ASN A 62 -11.16 14.11 -47.45
N VAL A 63 -10.70 13.37 -46.45
CA VAL A 63 -11.40 12.21 -45.90
C VAL A 63 -12.33 12.66 -44.76
N MET A 64 -13.62 12.39 -44.91
CA MET A 64 -14.67 12.81 -43.99
C MET A 64 -15.40 11.61 -43.36
N THR A 65 -15.45 11.57 -42.03
CA THR A 65 -16.14 10.51 -41.29
C THR A 65 -17.29 11.08 -40.44
N SER A 66 -18.51 10.52 -40.53
CA SER A 66 -19.69 10.99 -39.77
C SER A 66 -20.52 9.90 -39.10
N THR A 67 -21.12 10.27 -37.96
CA THR A 67 -22.31 9.64 -37.40
C THR A 67 -23.50 10.61 -37.43
N LEU A 68 -24.57 10.30 -38.19
CA LEU A 68 -25.76 11.15 -38.32
C LEU A 68 -26.90 10.77 -37.34
N PRO A 69 -27.69 11.74 -36.82
CA PRO A 69 -28.96 11.51 -36.13
C PRO A 69 -30.14 11.44 -37.13
N ALA A 70 -31.30 10.96 -36.68
CA ALA A 70 -32.46 10.65 -37.53
C ALA A 70 -33.07 11.88 -38.26
N ARG A 71 -33.01 11.83 -39.61
CA ARG A 71 -33.69 12.64 -40.67
C ARG A 71 -33.65 14.18 -40.54
N LEU A 72 -32.93 14.82 -41.47
CA LEU A 72 -33.22 16.18 -41.93
C LEU A 72 -33.76 16.15 -43.36
N LYS A 73 -34.97 16.71 -43.53
CA LYS A 73 -35.52 17.13 -44.82
C LYS A 73 -34.91 18.52 -45.10
N LEU A 74 -34.47 18.76 -46.33
CA LEU A 74 -33.91 20.04 -46.79
C LEU A 74 -34.80 21.24 -46.39
N THR A 75 -34.34 22.01 -45.41
CA THR A 75 -34.35 23.49 -45.33
C THR A 75 -33.55 23.86 -44.09
N SER A 76 -32.45 24.59 -44.27
CA SER A 76 -31.41 24.97 -43.29
C SER A 76 -30.42 23.86 -42.88
N THR A 77 -29.16 24.14 -43.18
CA THR A 77 -27.95 23.33 -43.03
C THR A 77 -27.53 23.15 -41.57
N LEU A 78 -27.40 21.92 -41.08
CA LEU A 78 -26.58 21.52 -39.91
C LEU A 78 -26.51 19.98 -39.86
N ALA A 79 -25.31 19.40 -39.95
CA ALA A 79 -25.04 17.96 -39.89
C ALA A 79 -24.08 17.64 -38.72
N GLU A 80 -24.33 16.54 -37.98
CA GLU A 80 -23.50 16.06 -36.87
C GLU A 80 -22.37 15.14 -37.39
N TRP A 81 -21.13 15.29 -36.90
CA TRP A 81 -19.95 14.51 -37.32
C TRP A 81 -19.16 14.07 -36.08
N ASN A 82 -18.93 12.77 -35.89
CA ASN A 82 -17.95 12.24 -34.93
C ASN A 82 -16.84 11.58 -35.75
N THR A 83 -15.59 11.81 -35.37
CA THR A 83 -14.41 11.34 -36.10
C THR A 83 -13.50 10.62 -35.10
N ALA A 84 -13.22 9.34 -35.33
CA ALA A 84 -12.23 8.58 -34.56
C ALA A 84 -11.18 8.06 -35.54
N TYR A 85 -9.98 8.64 -35.46
CA TYR A 85 -8.77 8.16 -36.13
C TYR A 85 -7.87 7.51 -35.08
N ARG A 86 -7.39 6.30 -35.35
CA ARG A 86 -6.34 5.62 -34.57
C ARG A 86 -5.11 5.48 -35.46
N THR A 87 -3.96 5.93 -35.01
CA THR A 87 -2.69 5.87 -35.74
C THR A 87 -1.56 5.52 -34.77
N ASN A 88 -0.85 4.41 -34.99
CA ASN A 88 0.41 4.09 -34.30
C ASN A 88 1.60 4.45 -35.22
N ALA A 89 1.70 5.72 -35.61
CA ALA A 89 2.69 6.17 -36.59
C ALA A 89 3.75 7.08 -35.95
N ASN A 90 5.02 6.79 -36.21
CA ASN A 90 6.18 7.58 -35.76
C ASN A 90 6.33 8.93 -36.48
N TYR A 91 5.47 9.24 -37.46
CA TYR A 91 5.43 10.52 -38.16
C TYR A 91 4.00 10.77 -38.64
N LEU A 92 3.38 11.84 -38.16
CA LEU A 92 2.01 12.19 -38.53
C LEU A 92 1.88 13.69 -38.74
N VAL A 93 1.46 14.10 -39.94
CA VAL A 93 1.18 15.51 -40.28
C VAL A 93 -0.32 15.67 -40.54
N LEU A 94 -0.99 16.49 -39.74
CA LEU A 94 -2.45 16.62 -39.77
C LEU A 94 -2.94 18.06 -39.91
N SER A 95 -4.03 18.23 -40.66
CA SER A 95 -4.90 19.41 -40.64
C SER A 95 -6.34 18.92 -40.41
N MET A 96 -6.98 19.29 -39.29
CA MET A 96 -8.24 18.64 -38.87
C MET A 96 -9.28 19.61 -38.29
N LEU A 97 -10.56 19.24 -38.47
CA LEU A 97 -11.73 19.83 -37.82
C LEU A 97 -12.50 18.71 -37.11
N LEU A 98 -12.58 18.76 -35.78
CA LEU A 98 -13.10 17.69 -34.93
C LEU A 98 -14.18 18.22 -33.98
N TRP A 99 -15.25 17.44 -33.81
CA TRP A 99 -16.42 17.79 -32.99
C TRP A 99 -16.62 16.74 -31.91
N ALA A 100 -16.78 17.16 -30.66
CA ALA A 100 -17.08 16.28 -29.54
C ALA A 100 -18.54 16.47 -29.10
N LEU A 101 -19.37 15.44 -29.25
CA LEU A 101 -20.74 15.41 -28.71
C LEU A 101 -21.00 14.10 -27.95
N SER A 102 -21.40 14.18 -26.68
CA SER A 102 -21.90 13.05 -25.91
C SER A 102 -23.31 13.31 -25.36
N ARG A 103 -24.12 12.26 -25.17
CA ARG A 103 -25.44 12.32 -24.51
C ARG A 103 -25.31 11.96 -23.02
N PRO A 104 -25.54 12.89 -22.08
CA PRO A 104 -25.73 12.52 -20.68
C PRO A 104 -27.23 12.51 -20.33
N LYS A 105 -27.89 11.36 -20.47
CA LYS A 105 -29.18 11.10 -19.80
C LYS A 105 -29.03 9.92 -18.85
N LEU A 106 -28.66 10.21 -17.61
CA LEU A 106 -28.78 9.30 -16.46
C LEU A 106 -29.99 9.77 -15.62
N PRO A 107 -31.08 8.99 -15.52
CA PRO A 107 -31.96 9.03 -14.38
C PRO A 107 -31.52 7.98 -13.34
N THR A 108 -31.50 8.41 -12.08
CA THR A 108 -31.54 7.63 -10.82
C THR A 108 -30.39 6.63 -10.52
N SER A 109 -29.61 7.00 -9.51
CA SER A 109 -28.86 6.27 -8.45
C SER A 109 -28.48 4.77 -8.52
N SER A 110 -28.70 4.00 -9.58
CA SER A 110 -28.31 2.56 -9.60
C SER A 110 -27.65 2.06 -10.88
N LEU A 111 -27.15 2.95 -11.74
CA LEU A 111 -26.51 2.55 -13.02
C LEU A 111 -25.28 3.40 -13.36
N PHE A 112 -24.30 3.43 -12.45
CA PHE A 112 -22.94 3.90 -12.78
C PHE A 112 -22.14 2.88 -13.62
N GLN A 113 -22.76 1.75 -13.99
CA GLN A 113 -22.12 0.59 -14.61
C GLN A 113 -22.59 0.31 -16.07
N LYS A 114 -23.23 1.28 -16.74
CA LYS A 114 -23.88 1.06 -18.06
C LYS A 114 -23.60 2.10 -19.15
N HIS A 115 -22.38 2.65 -19.21
CA HIS A 115 -21.79 3.01 -20.52
C HIS A 115 -20.91 1.86 -21.08
N GLN A 116 -20.42 0.97 -20.21
CA GLN A 116 -19.73 -0.29 -20.55
C GLN A 116 -20.63 -1.38 -21.21
N LEU A 117 -21.92 -1.11 -21.51
CA LEU A 117 -22.89 -2.18 -21.83
C LEU A 117 -23.67 -2.02 -23.16
N LEU A 118 -23.29 -1.06 -24.01
CA LEU A 118 -23.83 -0.96 -25.39
C LEU A 118 -22.78 -1.12 -26.50
N LEU A 119 -21.50 -1.25 -26.12
CA LEU A 119 -20.39 -1.76 -26.93
C LEU A 119 -19.91 -3.08 -26.30
N ASN A 120 -20.79 -4.08 -26.25
CA ASN A 120 -20.42 -5.43 -25.85
C ASN A 120 -19.75 -6.12 -27.06
N GLN A 121 -18.48 -5.78 -27.30
CA GLN A 121 -17.48 -6.53 -28.06
C GLN A 121 -16.19 -5.68 -28.10
N THR A 122 -15.16 -6.15 -27.38
CA THR A 122 -13.75 -5.70 -27.42
C THR A 122 -13.50 -4.20 -27.22
N LEU A 123 -13.29 -3.79 -25.96
CA LEU A 123 -12.51 -2.57 -25.64
C LEU A 123 -11.14 -2.72 -26.30
N SER A 124 -10.73 -1.74 -27.09
CA SER A 124 -9.39 -1.73 -27.70
C SER A 124 -8.35 -1.31 -26.65
N PRO A 125 -7.07 -1.71 -26.76
CA PRO A 125 -6.05 -1.48 -25.72
C PRO A 125 -5.81 -0.02 -25.27
N ASN A 126 -6.33 0.99 -25.99
CA ASN A 126 -6.12 2.42 -25.67
C ASN A 126 -7.45 3.18 -25.47
N ASP A 127 -8.58 2.48 -25.29
CA ASP A 127 -9.84 3.11 -24.92
C ASP A 127 -9.79 3.54 -23.45
N ARG A 128 -9.55 4.83 -23.20
CA ARG A 128 -9.36 5.33 -21.83
C ARG A 128 -10.67 5.40 -21.04
N GLU A 129 -10.63 4.88 -19.81
CA GLU A 129 -11.63 5.19 -18.80
C GLU A 129 -11.43 6.61 -18.24
N LEU A 130 -12.52 7.37 -18.08
CA LEU A 130 -12.53 8.73 -17.54
C LEU A 130 -12.35 8.71 -16.01
N HIS A 131 -11.20 8.24 -15.53
CA HIS A 131 -10.94 7.86 -14.13
C HIS A 131 -11.04 9.00 -13.10
N ASN A 132 -10.94 10.27 -13.50
CA ASN A 132 -10.99 11.42 -12.59
C ASN A 132 -12.29 12.25 -12.67
N CYS A 133 -13.32 11.74 -13.34
CA CYS A 133 -14.61 12.42 -13.39
C CYS A 133 -15.48 12.03 -12.20
N THR A 134 -15.83 12.99 -11.34
CA THR A 134 -16.83 12.76 -10.30
C THR A 134 -18.16 12.37 -10.94
N LYS A 135 -18.89 11.45 -10.30
CA LYS A 135 -20.20 10.93 -10.78
C LYS A 135 -21.23 12.02 -11.09
N THR A 136 -21.03 13.21 -10.55
CA THR A 136 -21.89 14.39 -10.66
C THR A 136 -21.44 15.38 -11.73
N SER A 137 -20.23 15.24 -12.28
CA SER A 137 -19.69 16.16 -13.28
C SER A 137 -20.41 16.02 -14.62
N LYS A 138 -21.03 17.11 -15.08
CA LYS A 138 -21.79 17.15 -16.34
C LYS A 138 -20.92 17.41 -17.58
N SER A 139 -19.69 17.88 -17.40
CA SER A 139 -18.80 18.32 -18.47
C SER A 139 -17.49 17.53 -18.56
N CYS A 140 -17.19 16.68 -17.58
CA CYS A 140 -15.94 15.91 -17.54
C CYS A 140 -15.98 14.65 -18.44
N ALA A 141 -17.08 13.89 -18.40
CA ALA A 141 -17.22 12.65 -19.17
C ALA A 141 -17.70 12.91 -20.61
N MET A 142 -16.83 13.49 -21.44
CA MET A 142 -17.09 13.83 -22.85
C MET A 142 -15.98 13.29 -23.75
N ALA A 143 -16.28 13.16 -25.05
CA ALA A 143 -15.35 12.61 -26.02
C ALA A 143 -14.14 13.54 -26.21
N TRP A 144 -12.93 12.98 -26.23
CA TRP A 144 -11.75 13.71 -26.67
C TRP A 144 -11.86 14.02 -28.17
N ALA A 145 -11.56 15.26 -28.55
CA ALA A 145 -11.43 15.59 -29.97
C ALA A 145 -10.06 15.16 -30.50
N LEU A 146 -9.01 15.30 -29.69
CA LEU A 146 -7.67 14.80 -30.00
C LEU A 146 -7.08 14.13 -28.74
N CYS A 147 -6.43 12.99 -28.93
CA CYS A 147 -5.75 12.25 -27.86
C CYS A 147 -4.43 11.73 -28.40
N ILE A 148 -3.31 12.07 -27.75
CA ILE A 148 -1.96 11.66 -28.14
C ILE A 148 -1.31 10.96 -26.96
N ILE A 149 -1.11 9.65 -27.06
CA ILE A 149 -0.61 8.79 -25.97
C ILE A 149 0.59 8.01 -26.50
N ASP A 150 1.65 7.92 -25.70
CA ASP A 150 2.85 7.11 -26.00
C ASP A 150 3.36 7.31 -27.44
N SER A 151 3.30 8.55 -27.92
CA SER A 151 3.55 8.91 -29.32
C SER A 151 4.75 9.84 -29.43
N SER A 152 5.39 9.81 -30.60
CA SER A 152 6.49 10.73 -30.91
C SER A 152 6.39 11.30 -32.33
N ALA A 153 7.01 12.47 -32.53
CA ALA A 153 7.05 13.18 -33.83
C ALA A 153 5.66 13.38 -34.47
N VAL A 154 4.72 13.87 -33.65
CA VAL A 154 3.35 14.18 -34.07
C VAL A 154 3.23 15.67 -34.33
N HIS A 155 2.94 16.03 -35.59
CA HIS A 155 2.86 17.42 -36.04
C HIS A 155 1.46 17.76 -36.57
N VAL A 156 0.70 18.52 -35.80
CA VAL A 156 -0.59 19.07 -36.23
C VAL A 156 -0.38 20.51 -36.70
N MET A 157 -0.63 20.79 -37.96
CA MET A 157 -0.41 22.13 -38.55
C MET A 157 -1.56 23.10 -38.28
N SER A 158 -2.78 22.55 -38.12
CA SER A 158 -3.96 23.32 -37.75
C SER A 158 -5.03 22.39 -37.18
N ALA A 159 -5.69 22.81 -36.11
CA ALA A 159 -6.78 22.04 -35.50
C ALA A 159 -7.93 22.94 -35.03
N GLY A 160 -9.15 22.60 -35.42
CA GLY A 160 -10.38 23.17 -34.87
C GLY A 160 -11.13 22.12 -34.05
N LEU A 161 -11.18 22.27 -32.72
CA LEU A 161 -11.76 21.29 -31.78
C LEU A 161 -12.97 21.90 -31.06
N TYR A 162 -14.18 21.37 -31.28
CA TYR A 162 -15.39 22.05 -30.81
C TYR A 162 -16.34 21.19 -29.98
N SER A 163 -16.96 21.80 -28.99
CA SER A 163 -18.00 21.23 -28.13
C SER A 163 -19.14 22.24 -27.95
N PHE A 164 -20.19 22.13 -28.77
CA PHE A 164 -21.25 23.16 -28.81
C PHE A 164 -22.36 22.98 -27.78
N PHE A 165 -22.47 21.79 -27.20
CA PHE A 165 -23.64 21.40 -26.41
C PHE A 165 -23.24 20.61 -25.18
N ASN A 166 -24.00 20.81 -24.11
CA ASN A 166 -24.08 19.87 -23.01
C ASN A 166 -25.53 19.40 -22.89
N ARG A 167 -25.83 18.11 -23.15
CA ARG A 167 -27.21 17.59 -23.18
C ARG A 167 -28.14 18.31 -24.17
N TYR A 168 -27.63 18.70 -25.34
CA TYR A 168 -28.35 19.53 -26.33
C TYR A 168 -28.68 20.96 -25.86
N ASP A 169 -28.17 21.39 -24.71
CA ASP A 169 -28.24 22.77 -24.23
C ASP A 169 -26.96 23.53 -24.64
N GLN A 170 -27.13 24.75 -25.15
CA GLN A 170 -26.05 25.65 -25.58
C GLN A 170 -25.73 26.75 -24.56
N THR A 171 -26.41 26.81 -23.42
CA THR A 171 -26.16 27.82 -22.37
C THR A 171 -24.71 27.80 -21.87
N CYS A 172 -24.04 26.65 -21.95
CA CYS A 172 -22.62 26.49 -21.64
C CYS A 172 -21.68 27.31 -22.55
N LEU A 173 -22.09 27.64 -23.78
CA LEU A 173 -21.32 28.53 -24.67
C LEU A 173 -21.43 30.00 -24.24
N ASN A 174 -22.51 30.36 -23.57
CA ASN A 174 -22.74 31.72 -23.07
C ASN A 174 -22.05 31.98 -21.73
N SER A 175 -21.45 30.95 -21.12
CA SER A 175 -20.65 31.13 -19.92
C SER A 175 -19.35 31.85 -20.28
N ARG A 176 -18.83 32.67 -19.37
CA ARG A 176 -17.50 33.31 -19.55
C ARG A 176 -16.35 32.30 -19.69
N ARG A 177 -16.60 31.01 -19.46
CA ARG A 177 -15.61 29.93 -19.51
C ARG A 177 -15.76 29.03 -20.74
N HIS A 178 -16.89 29.07 -21.46
CA HIS A 178 -17.25 28.10 -22.51
C HIS A 178 -17.12 26.66 -21.98
N ASP A 179 -17.96 26.30 -21.03
CA ASP A 179 -17.86 25.11 -20.17
C ASP A 179 -18.79 23.98 -20.59
N CYS A 180 -19.00 23.80 -21.91
CA CYS A 180 -19.79 22.68 -22.43
C CYS A 180 -19.10 21.35 -22.08
N GLN A 181 -17.78 21.35 -22.19
CA GLN A 181 -16.86 20.27 -21.89
C GLN A 181 -15.70 20.77 -21.03
N GLY A 182 -15.16 19.92 -20.15
CA GLY A 182 -13.99 20.25 -19.35
C GLY A 182 -12.72 20.32 -20.20
N MET A 183 -12.42 19.22 -20.90
CA MET A 183 -11.14 18.99 -21.57
C MET A 183 -11.39 18.43 -22.97
N ILE A 184 -10.66 18.88 -23.99
CA ILE A 184 -10.94 18.52 -25.40
C ILE A 184 -9.76 17.92 -26.17
N PHE A 185 -8.53 18.23 -25.77
CA PHE A 185 -7.31 17.63 -26.30
C PHE A 185 -6.46 17.15 -25.13
N TYR A 186 -6.14 15.85 -25.13
CA TYR A 186 -5.34 15.18 -24.12
C TYR A 186 -3.99 14.72 -24.66
N THR A 187 -2.94 14.76 -23.83
CA THR A 187 -1.66 14.13 -24.15
C THR A 187 -1.00 13.50 -22.94
N GLU A 188 -0.34 12.36 -23.16
CA GLU A 188 0.31 11.56 -22.12
C GLU A 188 1.55 10.87 -22.67
N GLN A 189 2.61 10.85 -21.87
CA GLN A 189 3.85 10.12 -22.10
C GLN A 189 4.40 10.26 -23.54
N SER A 190 4.21 11.44 -24.14
CA SER A 190 4.52 11.71 -25.55
C SER A 190 5.57 12.80 -25.68
N TYR A 191 6.47 12.71 -26.65
CA TYR A 191 7.53 13.70 -26.88
C TYR A 191 7.56 14.16 -28.35
N ASP A 192 8.10 15.35 -28.62
CA ASP A 192 8.10 15.94 -29.97
C ASP A 192 6.69 16.10 -30.59
N VAL A 193 5.73 16.55 -29.76
CA VAL A 193 4.34 16.82 -30.16
C VAL A 193 4.15 18.31 -30.43
N TRP A 194 3.86 18.68 -31.68
CA TRP A 194 3.73 20.07 -32.09
C TRP A 194 2.33 20.31 -32.65
N VAL A 195 1.59 21.25 -32.07
CA VAL A 195 0.26 21.65 -32.55
C VAL A 195 0.26 23.14 -32.87
N GLN A 196 0.24 23.46 -34.16
CA GLN A 196 0.15 24.82 -34.67
C GLN A 196 -1.31 25.18 -34.95
N ASN A 197 -1.63 26.47 -34.83
CA ASN A 197 -2.95 27.04 -35.08
C ASN A 197 -4.11 26.23 -34.45
N LEU A 198 -4.04 26.04 -33.12
CA LEU A 198 -5.07 25.34 -32.37
C LEU A 198 -6.21 26.29 -32.00
N VAL A 199 -7.42 25.95 -32.43
CA VAL A 199 -8.66 26.66 -32.13
C VAL A 199 -9.60 25.73 -31.39
N THR A 200 -10.09 26.13 -30.22
CA THR A 200 -11.09 25.37 -29.47
C THR A 200 -12.34 26.18 -29.16
N LEU A 201 -13.49 25.51 -29.06
CA LEU A 201 -14.74 26.12 -28.65
C LEU A 201 -15.50 25.22 -27.68
N GLY A 202 -16.01 25.79 -26.59
CA GLY A 202 -16.85 25.04 -25.65
C GLY A 202 -16.10 24.12 -24.70
N SER A 203 -14.77 24.19 -24.67
CA SER A 203 -13.94 23.55 -23.66
C SER A 203 -13.32 24.55 -22.68
N ILE A 204 -13.20 24.16 -21.41
CA ILE A 204 -12.48 24.93 -20.40
C ILE A 204 -10.97 24.86 -20.67
N GLU A 205 -10.47 23.65 -20.95
CA GLU A 205 -9.08 23.36 -21.27
C GLU A 205 -8.93 23.11 -22.77
N MET A 206 -8.03 23.86 -23.40
CA MET A 206 -7.66 23.69 -24.81
C MET A 206 -6.74 22.49 -25.00
N VAL A 207 -5.81 22.29 -24.07
CA VAL A 207 -4.86 21.16 -24.01
C VAL A 207 -4.71 20.74 -22.55
N SER A 208 -4.80 19.44 -22.28
CA SER A 208 -4.76 18.85 -20.95
C SER A 208 -3.69 17.74 -20.91
N PRO A 209 -2.40 18.07 -20.70
CA PRO A 209 -1.37 17.05 -20.52
C PRO A 209 -1.47 16.40 -19.13
N LEU A 210 -1.17 15.11 -19.02
CA LEU A 210 -1.15 14.41 -17.72
C LEU A 210 -0.15 15.03 -16.73
N ASN A 211 -0.54 15.23 -15.47
CA ASN A 211 0.35 15.73 -14.41
C ASN A 211 1.04 17.09 -14.71
N GLU A 212 0.55 17.86 -15.68
CA GLU A 212 1.06 19.18 -16.03
C GLU A 212 -0.03 20.25 -15.96
N PHE A 213 0.38 21.51 -16.11
CA PHE A 213 -0.56 22.63 -16.15
C PHE A 213 -1.31 22.66 -17.49
N PRO A 214 -2.66 22.64 -17.48
CA PRO A 214 -3.44 22.68 -18.70
C PRO A 214 -3.39 24.06 -19.37
N THR A 215 -3.48 24.07 -20.70
CA THR A 215 -3.65 25.32 -21.46
C THR A 215 -5.11 25.71 -21.44
N LEU A 216 -5.46 26.73 -20.66
CA LEU A 216 -6.85 27.16 -20.48
C LEU A 216 -7.38 27.93 -21.70
N GLY A 217 -8.66 27.73 -22.03
CA GLY A 217 -9.32 28.45 -23.12
C GLY A 217 -9.61 29.92 -22.80
N LYS A 218 -9.96 30.22 -21.54
CA LYS A 218 -10.37 31.59 -21.14
C LYS A 218 -9.28 32.67 -21.38
N PRO A 219 -8.00 32.46 -21.01
CA PRO A 219 -6.93 33.43 -21.32
C PRO A 219 -6.67 33.61 -22.82
N ASN A 220 -6.95 32.58 -23.62
CA ASN A 220 -6.69 32.53 -25.06
C ASN A 220 -7.94 32.82 -25.89
N ARG A 221 -8.93 33.52 -25.33
CA ARG A 221 -10.18 33.85 -26.04
C ARG A 221 -9.89 34.82 -27.18
N ASN A 222 -10.24 34.43 -28.40
CA ASN A 222 -10.05 35.23 -29.61
C ASN A 222 -11.32 35.19 -30.47
N GLY A 223 -12.14 36.25 -30.33
CA GLY A 223 -13.48 36.27 -30.91
C GLY A 223 -14.41 35.26 -30.22
N PHE A 224 -15.12 34.46 -31.01
CA PHE A 224 -16.06 33.45 -30.50
C PHE A 224 -15.34 32.21 -29.92
N ALA A 225 -14.21 31.82 -30.48
CA ALA A 225 -13.42 30.67 -30.06
C ALA A 225 -12.25 31.08 -29.15
N SER A 226 -11.54 30.10 -28.61
CA SER A 226 -10.20 30.28 -28.04
C SER A 226 -9.18 29.82 -29.06
N SER A 227 -8.08 30.55 -29.24
CA SER A 227 -7.02 30.15 -30.18
C SER A 227 -5.62 30.43 -29.66
N ILE A 228 -4.70 29.55 -30.02
CA ILE A 228 -3.26 29.68 -29.78
C ILE A 228 -2.50 29.40 -31.08
N LEU A 229 -1.42 30.16 -31.30
CA LEU A 229 -0.61 30.04 -32.52
C LEU A 229 0.17 28.73 -32.56
N ALA A 230 0.70 28.30 -31.43
CA ALA A 230 1.40 27.03 -31.28
C ALA A 230 1.33 26.54 -29.84
N TRP A 231 1.21 25.23 -29.68
CA TRP A 231 1.49 24.48 -28.47
C TRP A 231 2.59 23.48 -28.80
N LEU A 232 3.70 23.54 -28.06
CA LEU A 232 4.92 22.79 -28.34
C LEU A 232 5.26 21.95 -27.12
N GLY A 233 5.20 20.62 -27.26
CA GLY A 233 5.58 19.69 -26.21
C GLY A 233 7.10 19.57 -25.99
N GLY A 234 7.90 20.24 -26.82
CA GLY A 234 9.36 20.16 -26.80
C GLY A 234 9.88 18.90 -27.49
N SER A 235 11.05 19.00 -28.13
CA SER A 235 11.66 17.90 -28.90
C SER A 235 12.42 16.88 -28.04
N GLN A 236 12.57 17.15 -26.75
CA GLN A 236 13.33 16.33 -25.79
C GLN A 236 12.59 16.12 -24.46
N ASN A 237 11.46 16.81 -24.26
CA ASN A 237 10.68 16.72 -23.02
C ASN A 237 9.47 15.80 -23.26
N ILE A 238 9.15 15.01 -22.25
CA ILE A 238 7.95 14.18 -22.23
C ILE A 238 6.81 15.08 -21.76
N THR A 239 5.83 15.29 -22.63
CA THR A 239 4.56 15.90 -22.23
C THR A 239 3.63 14.86 -21.66
N GLY A 240 3.00 15.21 -20.55
CA GLY A 240 2.05 14.35 -19.90
C GLY A 240 2.71 13.18 -19.17
N GLN A 241 3.82 13.40 -18.46
CA GLN A 241 4.60 12.30 -17.85
C GLN A 241 3.77 11.53 -16.80
N ARG A 242 3.77 10.19 -16.89
CA ARG A 242 3.20 9.33 -15.85
C ARG A 242 4.05 9.44 -14.58
N ASN A 243 3.40 9.69 -13.45
CA ASN A 243 4.04 9.67 -12.14
C ASN A 243 3.54 8.44 -11.39
N PHE A 244 4.43 7.47 -11.17
CA PHE A 244 4.16 6.37 -10.25
C PHE A 244 4.36 6.86 -8.82
N GLU A 245 3.35 6.71 -7.97
CA GLU A 245 3.52 6.89 -6.52
C GLU A 245 4.64 5.97 -6.00
N GLY A 246 4.75 4.80 -6.63
CA GLY A 246 5.75 3.79 -6.37
C GLY A 246 5.44 2.97 -5.12
N TYR A 247 5.98 1.77 -5.08
CA TYR A 247 5.82 0.86 -3.95
C TYR A 247 7.18 0.31 -3.54
N ARG A 248 7.22 -0.41 -2.41
CA ARG A 248 8.45 -1.03 -1.92
C ARG A 248 8.23 -2.53 -1.80
N ILE A 249 9.09 -3.30 -2.48
CA ILE A 249 9.08 -4.77 -2.41
C ILE A 249 9.36 -5.24 -0.96
N HIS A 250 10.28 -4.54 -0.28
CA HIS A 250 10.54 -4.72 1.14
C HIS A 250 10.34 -3.42 1.90
N THR A 251 9.87 -3.52 3.13
CA THR A 251 9.78 -2.38 4.05
C THR A 251 10.73 -2.60 5.21
N GLU A 252 10.93 -1.58 6.03
CA GLU A 252 11.78 -1.71 7.23
C GLU A 252 11.19 -2.68 8.27
N ASN A 253 9.91 -3.06 8.11
CA ASN A 253 9.22 -4.05 8.92
C ASN A 253 9.29 -5.48 8.35
N THR A 254 9.96 -5.69 7.21
CA THR A 254 10.14 -7.04 6.66
C THR A 254 10.94 -7.90 7.64
N LEU A 255 10.36 -9.02 8.08
CA LEU A 255 11.00 -9.95 9.01
C LEU A 255 12.38 -10.41 8.51
N GLY A 256 13.41 -10.22 9.33
CA GLY A 256 14.78 -10.64 9.03
C GLY A 256 15.58 -9.67 8.15
N ILE A 257 15.04 -8.48 7.83
CA ILE A 257 15.75 -7.47 7.05
C ILE A 257 16.95 -6.87 7.80
N ASP A 258 16.91 -6.87 9.13
CA ASP A 258 17.95 -6.41 10.05
C ASP A 258 19.26 -7.20 9.92
N ARG A 259 19.22 -8.38 9.31
CA ARG A 259 20.40 -9.23 9.06
C ARG A 259 21.28 -8.76 7.91
N PHE A 260 20.74 -7.93 7.03
CA PHE A 260 21.48 -7.40 5.89
C PHE A 260 22.26 -6.16 6.30
N PRO A 261 23.42 -5.86 5.67
CA PRO A 261 24.10 -4.58 5.87
C PRO A 261 23.17 -3.40 5.53
N GLU A 262 23.33 -2.26 6.21
CA GLU A 262 22.48 -1.08 6.04
C GLU A 262 22.36 -0.63 4.56
N ALA A 263 23.46 -0.67 3.80
CA ALA A 263 23.44 -0.37 2.37
C ALA A 263 22.54 -1.34 1.56
N CYS A 264 22.54 -2.63 1.92
CA CYS A 264 21.64 -3.62 1.32
C CYS A 264 20.19 -3.42 1.77
N GLN A 265 19.94 -3.07 3.03
CA GLN A 265 18.59 -2.74 3.50
C GLN A 265 18.02 -1.53 2.73
N ASN A 266 18.82 -0.49 2.52
CA ASN A 266 18.43 0.68 1.72
C ASN A 266 18.15 0.31 0.26
N ALA A 267 18.92 -0.61 -0.32
CA ALA A 267 18.66 -1.11 -1.66
C ALA A 267 17.36 -1.94 -1.74
N LEU A 268 17.14 -2.86 -0.80
CA LEU A 268 15.94 -3.71 -0.74
C LEU A 268 14.67 -2.89 -0.51
N THR A 269 14.76 -1.81 0.26
CA THR A 269 13.65 -0.90 0.58
C THR A 269 13.54 0.29 -0.37
N ALA A 270 14.36 0.35 -1.43
CA ALA A 270 14.28 1.40 -2.43
C ALA A 270 12.93 1.39 -3.14
N LEU A 271 12.41 2.57 -3.44
CA LEU A 271 11.12 2.75 -4.10
C LEU A 271 11.19 2.27 -5.55
N VAL A 272 10.29 1.37 -5.92
CA VAL A 272 10.04 0.95 -7.30
C VAL A 272 8.96 1.84 -7.88
N ARG A 273 9.30 2.61 -8.91
CA ARG A 273 8.39 3.51 -9.62
C ARG A 273 7.71 2.78 -10.77
N CYS A 274 6.77 1.90 -10.43
CA CYS A 274 5.92 1.16 -11.34
C CYS A 274 4.47 1.26 -10.90
N ASP A 275 3.54 0.73 -11.71
CA ASP A 275 2.15 0.56 -11.31
C ASP A 275 2.05 -0.26 -10.00
N ASN A 276 1.28 0.20 -9.02
CA ASN A 276 1.17 -0.49 -7.73
C ASN A 276 0.53 -1.87 -7.86
N TYR A 277 -0.18 -2.16 -8.95
CA TYR A 277 -0.78 -3.48 -9.20
C TYR A 277 0.24 -4.62 -9.17
N ILE A 278 1.50 -4.34 -9.50
CA ILE A 278 2.54 -5.37 -9.57
C ILE A 278 3.31 -5.55 -8.24
N GLU A 279 2.94 -4.82 -7.18
CA GLU A 279 3.52 -4.96 -5.84
C GLU A 279 3.38 -6.39 -5.29
N GLU A 280 2.27 -7.05 -5.58
CA GLU A 280 1.97 -8.41 -5.08
C GLU A 280 2.67 -9.52 -5.89
N TRP A 281 3.42 -9.20 -6.94
CA TRP A 281 4.07 -10.19 -7.82
C TRP A 281 5.37 -10.76 -7.22
N THR A 282 5.41 -10.90 -5.89
CA THR A 282 6.56 -11.38 -5.12
C THR A 282 6.62 -12.91 -5.01
N THR A 283 5.81 -13.63 -5.77
CA THR A 283 5.84 -15.10 -5.85
C THR A 283 5.75 -15.55 -7.29
N PRO A 284 6.37 -16.68 -7.67
CA PRO A 284 6.26 -17.19 -9.03
C PRO A 284 4.79 -17.47 -9.35
N SER A 285 4.29 -16.87 -10.43
CA SER A 285 2.91 -16.99 -10.88
C SER A 285 2.84 -16.77 -12.39
N TYR A 286 1.78 -17.23 -13.04
CA TYR A 286 1.52 -16.99 -14.46
C TYR A 286 0.63 -15.76 -14.62
N HIS A 287 1.16 -14.71 -15.24
CA HIS A 287 0.53 -13.39 -15.35
C HIS A 287 -0.09 -13.23 -16.74
N GLY A 288 -1.26 -13.88 -16.91
CA GLY A 288 -2.07 -13.84 -18.14
C GLY A 288 -2.69 -12.46 -18.41
N ILE A 289 -3.95 -12.41 -18.84
CA ILE A 289 -4.64 -11.12 -19.01
C ILE A 289 -4.80 -10.44 -17.65
N LEU A 290 -4.36 -9.18 -17.56
CA LEU A 290 -4.51 -8.36 -16.36
C LEU A 290 -5.97 -8.02 -16.06
N SER A 291 -6.26 -7.58 -14.83
CA SER A 291 -7.58 -7.06 -14.50
C SER A 291 -7.98 -5.90 -15.43
N ARG A 292 -9.28 -5.73 -15.69
CA ARG A 292 -9.79 -4.68 -16.58
C ARG A 292 -9.48 -3.26 -16.10
N ASP A 293 -9.26 -3.10 -14.80
CA ASP A 293 -8.98 -1.82 -14.15
C ASP A 293 -7.48 -1.45 -14.21
N VAL A 294 -6.64 -2.30 -14.81
CA VAL A 294 -5.19 -2.13 -14.90
C VAL A 294 -4.80 -1.88 -16.34
N ASP A 295 -4.07 -0.80 -16.57
CA ASP A 295 -3.53 -0.49 -17.89
C ASP A 295 -2.26 -1.31 -18.14
N VAL A 296 -2.22 -2.09 -19.23
CA VAL A 296 -1.02 -2.85 -19.58
C VAL A 296 0.13 -1.89 -19.94
N GLU A 297 -0.19 -0.70 -20.49
CA GLU A 297 0.80 0.32 -20.83
C GLU A 297 1.47 0.92 -19.59
N SER A 298 0.80 0.96 -18.42
CA SER A 298 1.42 1.44 -17.17
C SER A 298 2.41 0.42 -16.59
N VAL A 299 2.13 -0.88 -16.74
CA VAL A 299 3.03 -1.96 -16.32
C VAL A 299 4.24 -2.07 -17.26
N CYS A 300 4.01 -1.86 -18.56
CA CYS A 300 5.03 -1.94 -19.61
C CYS A 300 5.72 -0.61 -19.93
N ASP A 301 5.54 0.39 -19.06
CA ASP A 301 6.17 1.69 -19.18
C ASP A 301 7.71 1.56 -19.09
N GLU A 302 8.44 2.22 -19.99
CA GLU A 302 9.91 2.20 -19.99
C GLU A 302 10.52 2.74 -18.70
N GLY A 303 9.85 3.69 -18.03
CA GLY A 303 10.23 4.23 -16.74
C GLY A 303 10.08 3.21 -15.62
N CYS A 304 9.02 2.40 -15.66
CA CYS A 304 8.83 1.26 -14.77
C CYS A 304 9.93 0.20 -14.97
N GLU A 305 10.18 -0.22 -16.21
CA GLU A 305 11.23 -1.19 -16.53
C GLU A 305 12.60 -0.71 -16.03
N ARG A 306 12.93 0.56 -16.26
CA ARG A 306 14.17 1.18 -15.77
C ARG A 306 14.22 1.20 -14.24
N SER A 307 13.14 1.60 -13.57
CA SER A 307 13.10 1.63 -12.10
C SER A 307 13.30 0.25 -11.48
N MET A 308 12.72 -0.80 -12.06
CA MET A 308 12.92 -2.18 -11.60
C MET A 308 14.33 -2.69 -11.89
N SER A 309 14.90 -2.34 -13.03
CA SER A 309 16.30 -2.65 -13.37
C SER A 309 17.28 -1.97 -12.39
N ASP A 310 17.06 -0.69 -12.08
CA ASP A 310 17.86 0.07 -11.12
C ASP A 310 17.75 -0.53 -9.71
N TRP A 311 16.55 -0.92 -9.28
CA TRP A 311 16.34 -1.60 -8.00
C TRP A 311 17.13 -2.91 -7.92
N ARG A 312 17.04 -3.76 -8.95
CA ARG A 312 17.77 -5.04 -9.01
C ARG A 312 19.28 -4.82 -8.99
N LEU A 313 19.77 -3.88 -9.78
CA LEU A 313 21.19 -3.54 -9.83
C LEU A 313 21.69 -3.05 -8.47
N ALA A 314 20.91 -2.22 -7.77
CA ALA A 314 21.25 -1.76 -6.43
C ALA A 314 21.30 -2.93 -5.43
N VAL A 315 20.31 -3.82 -5.45
CA VAL A 315 20.27 -4.99 -4.56
C VAL A 315 21.45 -5.92 -4.84
N ASP A 316 21.72 -6.25 -6.10
CA ASP A 316 22.86 -7.11 -6.46
C ASP A 316 24.19 -6.48 -6.02
N THR A 317 24.34 -5.16 -6.18
CA THR A 317 25.56 -4.43 -5.81
C THR A 317 25.78 -4.37 -4.30
N TYR A 318 24.74 -4.05 -3.53
CA TYR A 318 24.87 -3.77 -2.09
C TYR A 318 24.62 -4.98 -1.20
N CYS A 319 23.87 -5.98 -1.68
CA CYS A 319 23.60 -7.21 -0.94
C CYS A 319 24.57 -8.35 -1.28
N GLY A 320 25.14 -8.36 -2.49
CA GLY A 320 26.05 -9.42 -2.93
C GLY A 320 25.43 -10.81 -2.76
N ASN A 321 26.13 -11.70 -2.04
CA ASN A 321 25.68 -13.07 -1.79
C ASN A 321 24.84 -13.21 -0.49
N ALA A 322 24.33 -12.10 0.06
CA ALA A 322 23.51 -12.17 1.27
C ALA A 322 22.19 -12.91 1.01
N THR A 323 21.76 -13.68 2.00
CA THR A 323 20.57 -14.53 1.91
C THR A 323 19.62 -14.32 3.08
N TRP A 324 18.33 -14.50 2.82
CA TRP A 324 17.29 -14.62 3.83
C TRP A 324 17.49 -15.90 4.67
N HIS A 325 16.71 -16.06 5.76
CA HIS A 325 16.80 -17.23 6.66
C HIS A 325 16.56 -18.56 5.94
N ASN A 326 15.65 -18.57 4.97
CA ASN A 326 15.35 -19.72 4.11
C ASN A 326 16.43 -19.94 3.02
N GLY A 327 17.55 -19.21 3.09
CA GLY A 327 18.67 -19.30 2.17
C GLY A 327 18.42 -18.70 0.78
N ALA A 328 17.28 -18.04 0.55
CA ALA A 328 17.01 -17.33 -0.70
C ALA A 328 17.92 -16.09 -0.84
N ALA A 329 18.35 -15.76 -2.05
CA ALA A 329 19.09 -14.53 -2.31
C ALA A 329 18.27 -13.28 -1.95
N ALA A 330 18.94 -12.21 -1.51
CA ALA A 330 18.29 -10.96 -1.08
C ALA A 330 17.25 -10.43 -2.09
N GLY A 331 17.62 -10.36 -3.37
CA GLY A 331 16.78 -9.84 -4.46
C GLY A 331 15.77 -10.81 -5.07
N VAL A 332 15.50 -11.96 -4.43
CA VAL A 332 14.61 -13.00 -4.97
C VAL A 332 13.20 -12.46 -5.28
N LEU A 333 12.63 -11.62 -4.42
CA LEU A 333 11.28 -11.08 -4.62
C LEU A 333 11.20 -10.15 -5.84
N GLY A 334 12.15 -9.23 -5.99
CA GLY A 334 12.20 -8.36 -7.17
C GLY A 334 12.52 -9.11 -8.46
N SER A 335 13.13 -10.30 -8.37
CA SER A 335 13.30 -11.17 -9.53
C SER A 335 11.98 -11.81 -9.98
N PHE A 336 11.06 -12.12 -9.06
CA PHE A 336 9.69 -12.53 -9.42
C PHE A 336 8.93 -11.39 -10.10
N VAL A 337 8.92 -10.20 -9.50
CA VAL A 337 8.25 -9.02 -10.05
C VAL A 337 8.77 -8.71 -11.46
N SER A 338 10.10 -8.65 -11.62
CA SER A 338 10.74 -8.39 -12.91
C SER A 338 10.43 -9.47 -13.95
N GLN A 339 10.32 -10.74 -13.53
CA GLN A 339 9.91 -11.81 -14.43
C GLN A 339 8.43 -11.66 -14.84
N GLY A 340 7.55 -11.25 -13.92
CA GLY A 340 6.16 -10.94 -14.23
C GLY A 340 6.03 -9.80 -15.25
N ILE A 341 6.81 -8.73 -15.11
CA ILE A 341 6.84 -7.62 -16.09
C ILE A 341 7.28 -8.12 -17.47
N ASN A 342 8.42 -8.84 -17.55
CA ASN A 342 8.89 -9.42 -18.81
C ASN A 342 7.84 -10.34 -19.44
N GLU A 343 7.11 -11.07 -18.61
CA GLU A 343 6.01 -11.89 -19.04
C GLU A 343 4.91 -11.01 -19.67
N THR A 344 4.32 -10.11 -18.90
CA THR A 344 3.20 -9.27 -19.36
C THR A 344 3.54 -8.43 -20.59
N CYS A 345 4.75 -7.89 -20.66
CA CYS A 345 5.19 -6.98 -21.72
C CYS A 345 5.74 -7.66 -22.97
N GLN A 346 5.69 -8.99 -23.04
CA GLN A 346 6.06 -9.71 -24.26
C GLN A 346 5.12 -9.32 -25.41
N THR A 347 5.69 -8.85 -26.53
CA THR A 347 4.94 -8.53 -27.75
C THR A 347 5.24 -9.51 -28.88
N ASP A 348 4.26 -9.68 -29.77
CA ASP A 348 4.45 -10.40 -31.02
C ASP A 348 5.28 -9.55 -31.99
N LYS A 349 6.40 -10.11 -32.45
CA LYS A 349 7.38 -9.39 -33.28
C LYS A 349 6.83 -8.95 -34.64
N LYS A 350 5.71 -9.51 -35.11
CA LYS A 350 5.14 -9.20 -36.43
C LYS A 350 4.06 -8.14 -36.35
N THR A 351 3.29 -8.12 -35.26
CA THR A 351 2.09 -7.28 -35.12
C THR A 351 2.23 -6.20 -34.06
N GLY A 352 3.24 -6.28 -33.20
CA GLY A 352 3.44 -5.38 -32.05
C GLY A 352 2.41 -5.55 -30.95
N LYS A 353 1.47 -6.50 -31.06
CA LYS A 353 0.43 -6.74 -30.04
C LYS A 353 0.99 -7.52 -28.86
N TYR A 354 0.47 -7.25 -27.66
CA TYR A 354 0.82 -8.00 -26.46
C TYR A 354 0.46 -9.48 -26.61
N CYS A 355 1.40 -10.34 -26.21
CA CYS A 355 1.26 -11.78 -26.35
C CYS A 355 0.15 -12.35 -25.47
N ASN A 356 -0.17 -11.70 -24.34
CA ASN A 356 -1.30 -12.11 -23.49
C ASN A 356 -2.63 -12.06 -24.25
N ASP A 357 -2.86 -11.03 -25.07
CA ASP A 357 -4.08 -10.91 -25.88
C ASP A 357 -4.15 -11.96 -27.00
N ILE A 358 -3.00 -12.30 -27.58
CA ILE A 358 -2.90 -13.31 -28.63
C ILE A 358 -3.16 -14.69 -28.05
N ILE A 359 -2.49 -15.04 -26.96
CA ILE A 359 -2.59 -16.35 -26.30
C ILE A 359 -4.00 -16.57 -25.77
N TYR A 360 -4.64 -15.54 -25.20
CA TYR A 360 -6.02 -15.64 -24.72
C TYR A 360 -7.03 -15.96 -25.81
N ASN A 361 -6.78 -15.52 -27.05
CA ASN A 361 -7.65 -15.80 -28.20
C ASN A 361 -7.42 -17.17 -28.83
N PHE A 362 -6.53 -18.00 -28.28
CA PHE A 362 -6.36 -19.37 -28.76
C PHE A 362 -7.60 -20.22 -28.51
N THR A 363 -7.84 -21.17 -29.40
CA THR A 363 -8.95 -22.11 -29.25
C THR A 363 -8.73 -23.01 -28.03
N LEU A 364 -9.64 -22.92 -27.06
CA LEU A 364 -9.65 -23.79 -25.88
C LEU A 364 -9.60 -25.26 -26.33
N SER A 365 -8.59 -25.98 -25.85
CA SER A 365 -8.34 -27.39 -26.18
C SER A 365 -8.26 -28.19 -24.88
N GLU A 366 -8.93 -29.35 -24.84
CA GLU A 366 -8.97 -30.21 -23.64
C GLU A 366 -7.60 -30.75 -23.22
N SER A 367 -6.65 -30.83 -24.16
CA SER A 367 -5.26 -31.20 -23.91
C SER A 367 -4.33 -30.52 -24.91
N ILE A 368 -3.06 -30.42 -24.52
CA ILE A 368 -2.01 -29.84 -25.37
C ILE A 368 -1.83 -30.64 -26.68
N ASP A 369 -2.13 -31.95 -26.70
CA ASP A 369 -2.06 -32.78 -27.92
C ASP A 369 -3.10 -32.37 -28.97
N LYS A 370 -4.28 -31.91 -28.50
CA LYS A 370 -5.37 -31.45 -29.37
C LYS A 370 -5.22 -29.98 -29.77
N MET A 371 -4.23 -29.27 -29.23
CA MET A 371 -4.03 -27.86 -29.51
C MET A 371 -3.70 -27.63 -31.01
N PRO A 372 -4.32 -26.62 -31.65
CA PRO A 372 -4.01 -26.26 -33.03
C PRO A 372 -2.54 -25.87 -33.23
N THR A 373 -1.95 -26.27 -34.38
CA THR A 373 -0.53 -26.00 -34.68
C THR A 373 -0.21 -24.50 -34.71
N ASN A 374 -1.13 -23.66 -35.20
CA ASN A 374 -0.95 -22.21 -35.24
C ASN A 374 -0.87 -21.57 -33.85
N GLY A 375 -1.62 -22.09 -32.87
CA GLY A 375 -1.52 -21.66 -31.48
C GLY A 375 -0.25 -22.18 -30.82
N LEU A 376 -0.01 -23.50 -30.90
CA LEU A 376 1.15 -24.14 -30.28
C LEU A 376 2.49 -23.60 -30.80
N CYS A 377 2.57 -23.31 -32.10
CA CYS A 377 3.78 -22.80 -32.76
C CYS A 377 3.77 -21.28 -32.94
N SER A 378 2.87 -20.57 -32.26
CA SER A 378 2.87 -19.11 -32.23
C SER A 378 4.18 -18.59 -31.61
N ASP A 379 4.73 -17.53 -32.19
CA ASP A 379 5.92 -16.85 -31.67
C ASP A 379 5.69 -16.38 -30.22
N CYS A 380 4.48 -15.93 -29.89
CA CYS A 380 4.11 -15.57 -28.53
C CYS A 380 4.14 -16.74 -27.55
N TYR A 381 3.51 -17.87 -27.91
CA TYR A 381 3.39 -19.01 -27.00
C TYR A 381 4.73 -19.74 -26.81
N VAL A 382 5.44 -19.99 -27.90
CA VAL A 382 6.79 -20.57 -27.85
C VAL A 382 7.75 -19.63 -27.13
N GLY A 383 7.67 -18.32 -27.41
CA GLY A 383 8.46 -17.30 -26.73
C GLY A 383 8.21 -17.28 -25.22
N ARG A 384 6.94 -17.32 -24.81
CA ARG A 384 6.52 -17.40 -23.41
C ARG A 384 7.10 -18.61 -22.71
N LEU A 385 6.92 -19.80 -23.28
CA LEU A 385 7.43 -21.04 -22.69
C LEU A 385 8.96 -21.04 -22.56
N LYS A 386 9.68 -20.53 -23.57
CA LYS A 386 11.14 -20.38 -23.51
C LYS A 386 11.57 -19.37 -22.45
N MET A 387 10.89 -18.23 -22.35
CA MET A 387 11.15 -17.20 -21.36
C MET A 387 10.97 -17.76 -19.95
N MET A 388 9.85 -18.45 -19.70
CA MET A 388 9.57 -19.10 -18.43
C MET A 388 10.62 -20.19 -18.12
N GLN A 389 10.98 -21.03 -19.09
CA GLN A 389 11.99 -22.08 -18.90
C GLN A 389 13.39 -21.52 -18.62
N ALA A 390 13.74 -20.35 -19.14
CA ALA A 390 15.07 -19.77 -19.02
C ALA A 390 15.44 -19.31 -17.61
N THR A 391 14.47 -19.25 -16.68
CA THR A 391 14.62 -18.60 -15.38
C THR A 391 13.97 -19.42 -14.25
N PRO A 392 14.56 -19.45 -13.03
CA PRO A 392 13.95 -20.09 -11.88
C PRO A 392 12.82 -19.25 -11.23
N PHE A 393 12.63 -18.01 -11.68
CA PHE A 393 11.65 -17.08 -11.12
C PHE A 393 10.27 -17.14 -11.79
N SER A 394 10.07 -18.05 -12.75
CA SER A 394 8.79 -18.23 -13.43
C SER A 394 7.96 -19.34 -12.79
N TYR A 395 6.70 -19.44 -13.21
CA TYR A 395 5.81 -20.52 -12.80
C TYR A 395 6.12 -21.89 -13.47
N TYR A 396 7.15 -21.97 -14.33
CA TYR A 396 7.45 -23.14 -15.16
C TYR A 396 7.66 -24.44 -14.38
N ASN A 397 8.35 -24.37 -13.24
CA ASN A 397 8.67 -25.54 -12.42
C ASN A 397 7.55 -25.89 -11.41
N ARG A 398 6.50 -25.07 -11.32
CA ARG A 398 5.38 -25.31 -10.37
C ARG A 398 4.31 -26.22 -10.97
N ASP A 399 4.23 -26.27 -12.29
CA ASP A 399 3.25 -27.08 -13.01
C ASP A 399 3.94 -27.86 -14.14
N PRO A 400 3.97 -29.20 -14.08
CA PRO A 400 4.54 -30.06 -15.12
C PRO A 400 3.95 -29.81 -16.52
N PHE A 401 2.77 -29.20 -16.61
CA PHE A 401 2.12 -28.81 -17.86
C PHE A 401 3.04 -27.98 -18.77
N TYR A 402 3.78 -27.00 -18.23
CA TYR A 402 4.60 -26.10 -19.06
C TYR A 402 5.84 -26.78 -19.64
N GLU A 403 6.39 -27.76 -18.92
CA GLU A 403 7.46 -28.61 -19.42
C GLU A 403 6.97 -29.50 -20.58
N ASP A 404 5.83 -30.17 -20.42
CA ASP A 404 5.22 -30.97 -21.49
C ASP A 404 4.85 -30.09 -22.71
N ALA A 405 4.28 -28.91 -22.46
CA ALA A 405 3.94 -27.93 -23.50
C ALA A 405 5.16 -27.54 -24.34
N LEU A 406 6.30 -27.23 -23.69
CA LEU A 406 7.51 -26.86 -24.41
C LEU A 406 8.13 -28.06 -25.14
N LYS A 407 8.15 -29.26 -24.55
CA LYS A 407 8.61 -30.49 -25.24
C LYS A 407 7.79 -30.75 -26.50
N LYS A 408 6.47 -30.60 -26.43
CA LYS A 408 5.57 -30.76 -27.58
C LYS A 408 5.77 -29.67 -28.62
N ALA A 409 5.93 -28.42 -28.22
CA ALA A 409 6.25 -27.32 -29.14
C ALA A 409 7.59 -27.55 -29.86
N VAL A 410 8.63 -27.99 -29.14
CA VAL A 410 9.95 -28.29 -29.72
C VAL A 410 9.83 -29.35 -30.82
N LYS A 411 9.08 -30.42 -30.56
CA LYS A 411 8.87 -31.51 -31.52
C LYS A 411 7.99 -31.10 -32.72
N ARG A 412 6.86 -30.43 -32.47
CA ARG A 412 5.84 -30.15 -33.51
C ARG A 412 6.14 -28.90 -34.33
N CYS A 413 6.87 -27.94 -33.76
CA CYS A 413 7.25 -26.69 -34.41
C CYS A 413 8.68 -26.71 -34.96
N SER A 414 9.34 -27.88 -34.96
CA SER A 414 10.70 -28.08 -35.49
C SER A 414 11.74 -27.15 -34.89
N LEU A 415 11.66 -26.88 -33.58
CA LEU A 415 12.60 -26.00 -32.88
C LEU A 415 13.87 -26.79 -32.54
N SER A 416 15.03 -26.21 -32.81
CA SER A 416 16.33 -26.84 -32.53
C SER A 416 17.00 -26.20 -31.31
N ASN A 417 17.71 -27.00 -30.52
CA ASN A 417 18.52 -26.56 -29.37
C ASN A 417 17.75 -25.78 -28.29
N VAL A 418 16.51 -26.17 -27.99
CA VAL A 418 15.70 -25.55 -26.95
C VAL A 418 15.71 -26.43 -25.70
N PRO A 419 16.31 -25.99 -24.59
CA PRO A 419 16.21 -26.69 -23.31
C PRO A 419 14.76 -26.73 -22.83
N THR A 420 14.35 -27.86 -22.26
CA THR A 420 12.98 -28.05 -21.75
C THR A 420 12.93 -28.39 -20.26
N ALA A 421 14.05 -28.82 -19.67
CA ALA A 421 14.10 -29.09 -18.24
C ALA A 421 13.91 -27.79 -17.44
N PRO A 422 13.17 -27.82 -16.33
CA PRO A 422 13.03 -26.67 -15.45
C PRO A 422 14.37 -26.25 -14.85
N LYS A 423 14.49 -24.98 -14.46
CA LYS A 423 15.60 -24.49 -13.63
C LYS A 423 15.36 -24.84 -12.17
N ASP A 424 16.45 -25.08 -11.45
CA ASP A 424 16.42 -25.35 -10.02
C ASP A 424 15.77 -24.18 -9.26
N SER A 425 15.09 -24.50 -8.16
CA SER A 425 14.44 -23.50 -7.31
C SER A 425 15.44 -22.42 -6.88
N PRO A 426 15.03 -21.14 -6.83
CA PRO A 426 15.87 -20.06 -6.31
C PRO A 426 16.02 -20.14 -4.78
N PHE A 427 15.24 -21.01 -4.14
CA PHE A 427 15.38 -21.37 -2.73
C PHE A 427 16.24 -22.63 -2.63
N PRO A 428 17.24 -22.68 -1.72
CA PRO A 428 17.97 -23.91 -1.46
C PRO A 428 17.00 -25.01 -1.05
N SER A 429 17.32 -26.25 -1.44
CA SER A 429 16.61 -27.43 -0.99
C SER A 429 16.55 -27.41 0.54
N GLU A 430 15.34 -27.32 1.10
CA GLU A 430 15.11 -27.17 2.54
C GLU A 430 15.96 -28.20 3.31
N LEU A 431 16.72 -27.73 4.29
CA LEU A 431 16.97 -28.56 5.47
C LEU A 431 15.59 -28.77 6.07
N SER A 432 15.04 -29.97 5.88
CA SER A 432 13.70 -30.33 6.35
C SER A 432 13.59 -30.02 7.84
N GLU A 433 12.94 -28.91 8.19
CA GLU A 433 12.34 -28.82 9.52
C GLU A 433 11.40 -30.02 9.64
N PRO A 434 11.38 -30.72 10.78
CA PRO A 434 10.55 -31.89 10.93
C PRO A 434 9.09 -31.49 10.67
N LYS A 435 8.47 -32.08 9.63
CA LYS A 435 7.06 -31.84 9.26
C LYS A 435 6.19 -31.92 10.52
N PHE A 436 5.76 -30.76 11.02
CA PHE A 436 4.91 -30.67 12.20
C PHE A 436 3.51 -31.12 11.82
N CYS A 437 3.03 -32.20 12.43
CA CYS A 437 1.69 -32.72 12.22
C CYS A 437 0.90 -32.61 13.52
N LEU A 438 -0.09 -31.71 13.54
CA LEU A 438 -0.88 -31.40 14.74
C LEU A 438 -1.60 -32.64 15.30
N SER A 439 -2.07 -33.55 14.44
CA SER A 439 -2.70 -34.80 14.88
C SER A 439 -1.69 -35.86 15.36
N GLY A 440 -0.40 -35.69 15.04
CA GLY A 440 0.63 -36.71 15.18
C GLY A 440 0.49 -37.90 14.22
N VAL A 441 -0.49 -37.87 13.30
CA VAL A 441 -0.77 -38.98 12.39
C VAL A 441 -0.22 -38.65 11.00
N MET A 442 0.91 -39.26 10.67
CA MET A 442 1.48 -39.21 9.32
C MET A 442 1.02 -40.41 8.50
N TYR A 443 0.82 -40.19 7.21
CA TYR A 443 0.50 -41.23 6.23
C TYR A 443 1.35 -41.05 4.98
N THR A 444 1.70 -42.15 4.33
CA THR A 444 2.39 -42.12 3.03
C THR A 444 1.41 -42.58 1.98
N THR A 445 1.17 -41.76 0.95
CA THR A 445 0.19 -42.04 -0.10
C THR A 445 0.54 -43.30 -0.89
N GLU A 446 -0.47 -44.11 -1.17
CA GLU A 446 -0.40 -45.32 -1.98
C GLU A 446 -1.10 -45.11 -3.34
N ALA A 447 -0.77 -45.95 -4.33
CA ALA A 447 -1.41 -45.87 -5.64
C ALA A 447 -2.93 -46.04 -5.55
N GLY A 448 -3.68 -45.07 -6.07
CA GLY A 448 -5.14 -45.05 -6.05
C GLY A 448 -5.76 -44.36 -4.83
N ASP A 449 -4.95 -43.80 -3.93
CA ASP A 449 -5.45 -42.96 -2.85
C ASP A 449 -6.09 -41.66 -3.40
N THR A 450 -7.17 -41.27 -2.74
CA THR A 450 -7.90 -40.01 -2.97
C THR A 450 -8.18 -39.33 -1.64
N CYS A 451 -8.41 -38.01 -1.65
CA CYS A 451 -8.80 -37.27 -0.45
C CYS A 451 -10.04 -37.89 0.19
N ASP A 452 -11.02 -38.34 -0.61
CA ASP A 452 -12.25 -38.96 -0.11
C ASP A 452 -12.01 -40.33 0.53
N SER A 453 -11.20 -41.18 -0.11
CA SER A 453 -10.86 -42.49 0.45
C SER A 453 -10.12 -42.38 1.78
N LEU A 454 -9.17 -41.44 1.88
CA LEU A 454 -8.41 -41.19 3.09
C LEU A 454 -9.26 -40.48 4.14
N ALA A 455 -10.12 -39.54 3.75
CA ALA A 455 -11.05 -38.86 4.64
C ALA A 455 -12.01 -39.82 5.33
N LEU A 456 -12.55 -40.79 4.58
CA LEU A 456 -13.38 -41.86 5.15
C LEU A 456 -12.58 -42.79 6.05
N LYS A 457 -11.36 -43.18 5.65
CA LYS A 457 -10.47 -44.07 6.41
C LYS A 457 -10.05 -43.47 7.76
N TYR A 458 -9.70 -42.18 7.77
CA TYR A 458 -9.18 -41.49 8.95
C TYR A 458 -10.23 -40.66 9.70
N SER A 459 -11.48 -40.65 9.23
CA SER A 459 -12.56 -39.81 9.80
C SER A 459 -12.19 -38.34 9.88
N VAL A 460 -11.80 -37.76 8.74
CA VAL A 460 -11.42 -36.34 8.59
C VAL A 460 -12.15 -35.72 7.39
N SER A 461 -12.03 -34.41 7.17
CA SER A 461 -12.56 -33.78 5.95
C SER A 461 -11.59 -33.94 4.78
N SER A 462 -12.10 -34.25 3.59
CA SER A 462 -11.31 -34.29 2.34
C SER A 462 -10.61 -32.96 2.07
N ALA A 463 -11.33 -31.85 2.27
CA ALA A 463 -10.77 -30.51 2.08
C ALA A 463 -9.65 -30.22 3.08
N ALA A 464 -9.76 -30.70 4.32
CA ALA A 464 -8.71 -30.51 5.32
C ALA A 464 -7.44 -31.30 5.00
N ILE A 465 -7.56 -32.49 4.38
CA ILE A 465 -6.40 -33.22 3.85
C ILE A 465 -5.72 -32.40 2.76
N PHE A 466 -6.48 -31.89 1.78
CA PHE A 466 -5.93 -31.08 0.70
C PHE A 466 -5.25 -29.80 1.20
N ILE A 467 -5.96 -29.01 2.01
CA ILE A 467 -5.48 -27.71 2.51
C ILE A 467 -4.29 -27.88 3.46
N GLY A 468 -4.29 -28.93 4.29
CA GLY A 468 -3.22 -29.18 5.26
C GLY A 468 -1.94 -29.77 4.67
N ASN A 469 -1.94 -30.16 3.40
CA ASN A 469 -0.83 -30.86 2.76
C ASN A 469 -0.52 -30.25 1.39
N PRO A 470 0.39 -29.27 1.31
CA PRO A 470 0.70 -28.56 0.07
C PRO A 470 1.29 -29.45 -1.02
N ASP A 471 1.83 -30.62 -0.65
CA ASP A 471 2.35 -31.63 -1.58
C ASP A 471 1.23 -32.34 -2.38
N ILE A 472 -0.04 -32.18 -1.98
CA ILE A 472 -1.19 -32.74 -2.69
C ILE A 472 -1.67 -31.75 -3.75
N LEU A 473 -1.41 -32.07 -5.02
CA LEU A 473 -1.83 -31.25 -6.15
C LEU A 473 -3.25 -31.57 -6.65
N ASN A 474 -3.73 -32.78 -6.42
CA ASN A 474 -5.03 -33.26 -6.88
C ASN A 474 -5.62 -34.27 -5.90
N CYS A 475 -6.86 -34.06 -5.46
CA CYS A 475 -7.56 -34.96 -4.54
C CYS A 475 -8.04 -36.28 -5.16
N ILE A 476 -8.14 -36.37 -6.48
CA ILE A 476 -8.65 -37.54 -7.20
C ILE A 476 -7.52 -38.47 -7.66
N ASP A 477 -6.31 -37.92 -7.82
CA ASP A 477 -5.15 -38.65 -8.34
C ASP A 477 -3.90 -38.26 -7.53
N MET A 478 -3.74 -38.89 -6.36
CA MET A 478 -2.60 -38.63 -5.48
C MET A 478 -1.35 -39.37 -5.97
N VAL A 479 -0.23 -38.67 -5.98
CA VAL A 479 1.08 -39.25 -6.28
C VAL A 479 1.49 -40.21 -5.17
N GLU A 480 1.93 -41.42 -5.52
CA GLU A 480 2.42 -42.44 -4.57
C GLU A 480 3.72 -41.98 -3.88
N GLY A 481 3.88 -42.34 -2.60
CA GLY A 481 5.11 -42.11 -1.83
C GLY A 481 5.23 -40.73 -1.16
N VAL A 482 4.17 -39.92 -1.16
CA VAL A 482 4.15 -38.59 -0.54
C VAL A 482 3.74 -38.70 0.92
N SER A 483 4.57 -38.17 1.82
CA SER A 483 4.29 -38.14 3.26
C SER A 483 3.42 -36.94 3.63
N ILE A 484 2.18 -37.22 4.06
CA ILE A 484 1.13 -36.26 4.38
C ILE A 484 0.71 -36.35 5.85
N CYS A 485 0.36 -35.23 6.45
CA CYS A 485 -0.23 -35.13 7.78
C CYS A 485 -1.75 -35.28 7.70
N MET A 486 -2.30 -36.22 8.47
CA MET A 486 -3.75 -36.36 8.58
C MET A 486 -4.31 -35.28 9.52
N PRO A 487 -5.39 -34.57 9.15
CA PRO A 487 -6.03 -33.60 10.04
C PRO A 487 -6.58 -34.23 11.34
N LEU A 488 -7.00 -33.38 12.28
CA LEU A 488 -7.72 -33.85 13.46
C LEU A 488 -9.05 -34.50 13.06
N GLN A 489 -9.39 -35.61 13.73
CA GLN A 489 -10.58 -36.40 13.41
C GLN A 489 -11.87 -35.66 13.75
N CYS A 490 -12.91 -35.87 12.95
CA CYS A 490 -14.25 -35.33 13.14
C CYS A 490 -15.30 -36.38 12.75
N LYS A 491 -16.54 -36.19 13.20
CA LYS A 491 -17.66 -36.97 12.65
C LYS A 491 -17.90 -36.51 11.22
N THR A 492 -17.85 -37.42 10.25
CA THR A 492 -17.92 -37.06 8.84
C THR A 492 -19.31 -37.28 8.21
N TYR A 493 -19.58 -36.55 7.14
CA TYR A 493 -20.70 -36.78 6.22
C TYR A 493 -20.19 -36.77 4.79
N GLN A 494 -20.60 -37.75 3.99
CA GLN A 494 -20.24 -37.83 2.57
C GLN A 494 -21.36 -37.24 1.71
N LEU A 495 -21.04 -36.13 1.04
CA LEU A 495 -21.98 -35.41 0.19
C LEU A 495 -22.50 -36.27 -0.98
N GLN A 496 -23.81 -36.26 -1.16
CA GLN A 496 -24.51 -36.83 -2.30
C GLN A 496 -24.58 -35.80 -3.45
N GLU A 497 -24.77 -36.27 -4.69
CA GLU A 497 -24.74 -35.41 -5.90
C GLU A 497 -25.78 -34.27 -5.91
N LYS A 498 -26.86 -34.43 -5.16
CA LYS A 498 -27.95 -33.45 -5.06
C LYS A 498 -27.97 -32.69 -3.75
N ASP A 499 -26.96 -32.89 -2.91
CA ASP A 499 -26.92 -32.23 -1.62
C ASP A 499 -26.71 -30.73 -1.75
N THR A 500 -27.46 -29.99 -0.94
CA THR A 500 -27.28 -28.56 -0.70
C THR A 500 -26.93 -28.38 0.77
N CYS A 501 -26.40 -27.23 1.17
CA CYS A 501 -26.19 -26.96 2.59
C CYS A 501 -27.49 -27.13 3.40
N MET A 502 -28.65 -26.88 2.79
CA MET A 502 -29.96 -27.06 3.41
C MET A 502 -30.34 -28.55 3.59
N SER A 503 -30.09 -29.41 2.60
CA SER A 503 -30.37 -30.84 2.74
C SER A 503 -29.43 -31.49 3.74
N VAL A 504 -28.15 -31.12 3.71
CA VAL A 504 -27.15 -31.59 4.68
C VAL A 504 -27.51 -31.15 6.09
N ALA A 505 -27.90 -29.90 6.29
CA ALA A 505 -28.38 -29.39 7.58
C ALA A 505 -29.55 -30.23 8.10
N TYR A 506 -30.52 -30.54 7.23
CA TYR A 506 -31.65 -31.40 7.57
C TYR A 506 -31.22 -32.83 7.98
N PHE A 507 -30.34 -33.47 7.21
CA PHE A 507 -29.91 -34.85 7.47
C PHE A 507 -28.98 -34.99 8.69
N THR A 508 -28.19 -33.96 8.96
CA THR A 508 -27.19 -33.97 10.06
C THR A 508 -27.75 -33.37 11.36
N GLY A 509 -28.86 -32.63 11.29
CA GLY A 509 -29.43 -31.88 12.41
C GLY A 509 -28.67 -30.59 12.74
N LEU A 510 -27.77 -30.15 11.86
CA LEU A 510 -26.97 -28.92 12.02
C LEU A 510 -27.68 -27.70 11.45
N GLN A 511 -27.37 -26.50 11.95
CA GLN A 511 -27.70 -25.28 11.23
C GLN A 511 -26.75 -25.11 10.04
N GLN A 512 -27.21 -24.39 9.01
CA GLN A 512 -26.37 -24.15 7.83
C GLN A 512 -25.11 -23.33 8.16
N ASP A 513 -25.16 -22.46 9.18
CA ASP A 513 -23.99 -21.73 9.66
C ASP A 513 -22.99 -22.64 10.38
N ASP A 514 -23.45 -23.65 11.10
CA ASP A 514 -22.58 -24.64 11.76
C ASP A 514 -21.81 -25.45 10.71
N ILE A 515 -22.46 -25.82 9.60
CA ILE A 515 -21.79 -26.51 8.49
C ILE A 515 -20.63 -25.67 7.94
N ARG A 516 -20.81 -24.36 7.80
CA ARG A 516 -19.76 -23.44 7.35
C ARG A 516 -18.65 -23.30 8.40
N LEU A 517 -19.01 -23.18 9.67
CA LEU A 517 -18.04 -23.07 10.77
C LEU A 517 -17.12 -24.29 10.83
N LEU A 518 -17.69 -25.49 10.61
CA LEU A 518 -16.96 -26.75 10.59
C LEU A 518 -16.20 -26.98 9.27
N ASN A 519 -16.57 -26.28 8.20
CA ASN A 519 -16.00 -26.43 6.85
C ASN A 519 -15.83 -25.04 6.20
N PRO A 520 -14.81 -24.25 6.61
CA PRO A 520 -14.70 -22.82 6.26
C PRO A 520 -14.54 -22.51 4.77
N TRP A 521 -14.19 -23.51 3.96
CA TRP A 521 -14.14 -23.39 2.49
C TRP A 521 -15.53 -23.26 1.85
N VAL A 522 -16.61 -23.53 2.59
CA VAL A 522 -17.98 -23.29 2.14
C VAL A 522 -18.24 -21.77 2.12
N HIS A 523 -18.55 -21.25 0.93
CA HIS A 523 -18.76 -19.83 0.69
C HIS A 523 -19.96 -19.29 1.47
N GLU A 524 -19.97 -18.00 1.81
CA GLU A 524 -21.04 -17.35 2.59
C GLU A 524 -22.43 -17.51 1.97
N LEU A 525 -22.51 -17.46 0.63
CA LEU A 525 -23.75 -17.71 -0.14
C LEU A 525 -24.12 -19.20 -0.26
N ARG A 526 -23.30 -20.12 0.27
CA ARG A 526 -23.52 -21.58 0.36
C ARG A 526 -23.77 -22.29 -0.98
N GLY A 527 -23.46 -21.63 -2.09
CA GLY A 527 -23.67 -22.14 -3.46
C GLY A 527 -22.52 -22.98 -4.01
N ASN A 528 -21.36 -23.00 -3.35
CA ASN A 528 -20.17 -23.71 -3.83
C ASN A 528 -20.05 -25.16 -3.34
N LEU A 529 -21.01 -25.65 -2.54
CA LEU A 529 -20.90 -26.95 -1.87
C LEU A 529 -20.61 -28.09 -2.86
N GLN A 530 -21.28 -28.10 -4.02
CA GLN A 530 -21.09 -29.12 -5.05
C GLN A 530 -19.93 -28.81 -5.99
N SER A 531 -19.77 -27.55 -6.42
CA SER A 531 -18.72 -27.18 -7.37
C SER A 531 -17.30 -27.36 -6.78
N ALA A 532 -17.15 -27.18 -5.47
CA ALA A 532 -15.89 -27.40 -4.78
C ALA A 532 -15.52 -28.88 -4.64
N THR A 533 -16.47 -29.82 -4.72
CA THR A 533 -16.19 -31.26 -4.52
C THR A 533 -15.26 -31.85 -5.58
N ILE A 534 -15.19 -31.22 -6.76
CA ILE A 534 -14.30 -31.62 -7.85
C ILE A 534 -12.83 -31.44 -7.44
N VAL A 535 -12.54 -30.44 -6.60
CA VAL A 535 -11.18 -30.08 -6.18
C VAL A 535 -10.89 -30.59 -4.78
N LEU A 536 -11.82 -30.40 -3.84
CA LEU A 536 -11.60 -30.62 -2.42
C LEU A 536 -12.16 -31.96 -1.90
N GLY A 537 -12.84 -32.73 -2.74
CA GLY A 537 -13.54 -33.96 -2.35
C GLY A 537 -14.91 -33.75 -1.70
N ARG A 538 -15.54 -34.84 -1.28
CA ARG A 538 -16.95 -34.92 -0.86
C ARG A 538 -17.16 -35.16 0.63
N VAL A 539 -16.11 -35.40 1.41
CA VAL A 539 -16.24 -35.71 2.84
C VAL A 539 -16.06 -34.46 3.68
N ILE A 540 -17.08 -34.11 4.46
CA ILE A 540 -17.12 -32.91 5.30
C ILE A 540 -17.23 -33.25 6.77
N CYS A 541 -16.81 -32.34 7.65
CA CYS A 541 -16.99 -32.47 9.09
C CYS A 541 -18.39 -32.00 9.52
N THR A 542 -19.02 -32.78 10.41
CA THR A 542 -20.32 -32.49 11.06
C THR A 542 -20.19 -32.28 12.57
N LYS A 543 -18.97 -32.40 13.09
CA LYS A 543 -18.56 -32.05 14.45
C LYS A 543 -17.17 -31.41 14.39
N PRO A 544 -16.77 -30.62 15.42
CA PRO A 544 -15.45 -29.99 15.45
C PRO A 544 -14.31 -31.03 15.28
N PRO A 545 -13.35 -30.78 14.37
CA PRO A 545 -12.12 -31.56 14.30
C PRO A 545 -11.38 -31.53 15.65
N GLY A 546 -11.04 -32.69 16.20
CA GLY A 546 -10.45 -32.84 17.53
C GLY A 546 -11.45 -33.13 18.65
N GLY A 547 -12.74 -33.23 18.34
CA GLY A 547 -13.82 -33.56 19.27
C GLY A 547 -14.51 -32.34 19.90
N GLU A 548 -15.64 -32.59 20.55
CA GLU A 548 -16.31 -31.55 21.36
C GLU A 548 -15.55 -31.38 22.66
N TYR A 549 -15.14 -30.15 22.96
CA TYR A 549 -14.51 -29.82 24.23
C TYR A 549 -15.59 -29.74 25.31
N ASP A 550 -15.86 -30.87 25.95
CA ASP A 550 -16.90 -31.02 26.95
C ASP A 550 -16.38 -30.55 28.32
N ARG A 551 -16.38 -29.24 28.54
CA ARG A 551 -16.28 -28.67 29.89
C ARG A 551 -17.22 -27.49 30.00
N GLU A 552 -18.00 -27.49 31.09
CA GLU A 552 -18.93 -26.43 31.46
C GLU A 552 -18.21 -25.08 31.46
N VAL A 553 -18.36 -24.35 30.36
CA VAL A 553 -18.06 -22.92 30.37
C VAL A 553 -19.21 -22.30 31.16
N ASN A 554 -18.90 -21.83 32.36
CA ASN A 554 -19.87 -21.16 33.22
C ASN A 554 -20.19 -19.78 32.63
N THR A 555 -20.94 -19.75 31.53
CA THR A 555 -21.36 -18.54 30.85
C THR A 555 -22.54 -17.95 31.62
N THR A 556 -22.30 -16.94 32.44
CA THR A 556 -23.39 -16.08 32.92
C THR A 556 -24.03 -15.35 31.74
N ASN A 557 -25.36 -15.20 31.78
CA ASN A 557 -26.26 -14.67 30.73
C ASN A 557 -26.02 -13.21 30.25
N SER A 558 -24.81 -12.68 30.37
CA SER A 558 -24.47 -11.28 30.06
C SER A 558 -23.13 -11.14 29.32
N ASP A 559 -22.86 -11.95 28.30
CA ASP A 559 -21.61 -11.84 27.53
C ASP A 559 -21.79 -12.38 26.09
N PRO A 560 -21.38 -11.64 25.03
CA PRO A 560 -21.33 -12.20 23.68
C PRO A 560 -20.31 -13.33 23.61
N ALA A 561 -20.77 -14.52 23.19
CA ALA A 561 -20.04 -15.79 23.21
C ALA A 561 -18.69 -15.84 22.46
N TYR A 562 -18.24 -14.75 21.82
CA TYR A 562 -17.08 -14.70 20.92
C TYR A 562 -16.20 -13.44 21.10
N SER A 563 -16.30 -12.72 22.22
CA SER A 563 -15.44 -11.56 22.50
C SER A 563 -14.19 -11.96 23.30
N GLU A 564 -13.02 -11.39 22.98
CA GLU A 564 -11.81 -11.53 23.82
C GLU A 564 -11.94 -10.79 25.16
N TYR A 565 -12.82 -9.79 25.22
CA TYR A 565 -13.10 -8.96 26.41
C TYR A 565 -14.42 -9.34 27.06
N ALA A 566 -14.48 -9.20 28.38
CA ALA A 566 -15.73 -9.24 29.13
C ALA A 566 -16.29 -7.83 29.37
N ASP A 567 -17.62 -7.70 29.41
CA ASP A 567 -18.29 -6.42 29.62
C ASP A 567 -18.10 -5.84 31.03
N LYS A 568 -17.97 -6.70 32.04
CA LYS A 568 -17.80 -6.30 33.46
C LYS A 568 -16.87 -7.24 34.20
N ALA A 569 -16.16 -6.71 35.19
CA ALA A 569 -15.33 -7.52 36.08
C ALA A 569 -16.21 -8.29 37.06
N VAL A 570 -15.86 -9.55 37.30
CA VAL A 570 -16.52 -10.43 38.28
C VAL A 570 -15.48 -10.99 39.24
N LEU A 571 -15.91 -11.36 40.46
CA LEU A 571 -15.01 -11.97 41.44
C LEU A 571 -14.53 -13.34 40.95
N PRO A 572 -13.27 -13.73 41.24
CA PRO A 572 -12.79 -15.07 40.94
C PRO A 572 -13.61 -16.13 41.71
N PRO A 573 -13.63 -17.39 41.23
CA PRO A 573 -14.32 -18.48 41.92
C PRO A 573 -13.93 -18.58 43.40
N SER A 574 -14.89 -18.90 44.28
CA SER A 574 -14.62 -19.01 45.71
C SER A 574 -13.54 -20.07 45.98
N GLY A 575 -12.47 -19.69 46.69
CA GLY A 575 -11.31 -20.55 46.97
C GLY A 575 -10.25 -20.60 45.85
N ALA A 576 -10.40 -19.83 44.78
CA ALA A 576 -9.40 -19.72 43.71
C ALA A 576 -8.09 -19.09 44.20
N ILE A 577 -6.95 -19.68 43.80
CA ILE A 577 -5.62 -19.15 44.09
C ILE A 577 -5.13 -18.44 42.82
N LEU A 578 -5.14 -17.11 42.82
CA LEU A 578 -4.71 -16.33 41.65
C LEU A 578 -3.22 -16.59 41.30
N ALA A 579 -2.94 -16.60 40.00
CA ALA A 579 -1.58 -16.55 39.49
C ALA A 579 -0.94 -15.18 39.78
N THR A 580 0.39 -15.15 39.83
CA THR A 580 1.14 -13.95 40.21
C THR A 580 0.85 -12.81 39.22
N ASN A 581 0.53 -11.62 39.75
CA ASN A 581 0.22 -10.41 39.00
C ASN A 581 -0.97 -10.47 38.03
N THR A 582 -1.81 -11.52 38.08
CA THR A 582 -3.03 -11.58 37.27
C THR A 582 -3.97 -10.42 37.62
N THR A 583 -4.51 -9.76 36.59
CA THR A 583 -5.44 -8.63 36.74
C THR A 583 -6.73 -9.04 37.44
N LYS A 584 -7.26 -8.14 38.28
CA LYS A 584 -8.59 -8.28 38.91
C LYS A 584 -9.72 -7.69 38.08
N ALA A 585 -9.39 -6.91 37.06
CA ALA A 585 -10.35 -6.39 36.08
C ALA A 585 -10.68 -7.47 35.05
N CYS A 586 -11.27 -8.57 35.53
CA CYS A 586 -11.50 -9.77 34.75
C CYS A 586 -12.95 -10.24 34.89
N GLY A 587 -13.61 -10.47 33.76
CA GLY A 587 -14.98 -11.01 33.73
C GLY A 587 -15.03 -12.53 33.57
N ARG A 588 -13.92 -13.18 33.16
CA ARG A 588 -13.86 -14.64 33.00
C ARG A 588 -12.57 -15.21 33.57
N TRP A 589 -12.69 -16.20 34.46
CA TRP A 589 -11.59 -16.80 35.20
C TRP A 589 -11.41 -18.27 34.83
N TYR A 590 -10.16 -18.73 34.75
CA TYR A 590 -9.83 -20.14 34.49
C TYR A 590 -8.78 -20.66 35.47
N THR A 591 -9.06 -21.80 36.10
CA THR A 591 -8.09 -22.51 36.93
C THR A 591 -7.42 -23.61 36.14
N VAL A 592 -6.12 -23.45 35.89
CA VAL A 592 -5.31 -24.39 35.11
C VAL A 592 -5.28 -25.75 35.80
N GLN A 593 -5.46 -26.80 35.01
CA GLN A 593 -5.39 -28.19 35.40
C GLN A 593 -4.05 -28.81 34.96
N LYS A 594 -3.70 -29.94 35.56
CA LYS A 594 -2.49 -30.67 35.19
C LYS A 594 -2.63 -31.21 33.75
N GLY A 595 -1.73 -30.79 32.86
CA GLY A 595 -1.71 -31.21 31.46
C GLY A 595 -2.46 -30.28 30.50
N ASP A 596 -2.93 -29.12 30.97
CA ASP A 596 -3.42 -28.08 30.07
C ASP A 596 -2.27 -27.47 29.27
N ASP A 597 -2.54 -27.16 28.00
CA ASP A 597 -1.65 -26.45 27.11
C ASP A 597 -2.18 -25.04 26.83
N CYS A 598 -1.27 -24.09 26.61
CA CYS A 598 -1.65 -22.68 26.46
C CYS A 598 -2.57 -22.45 25.24
N ALA A 599 -2.30 -23.11 24.11
CA ALA A 599 -3.12 -22.96 22.91
C ALA A 599 -4.58 -23.36 23.17
N ARG A 600 -4.81 -24.45 23.90
CA ARG A 600 -6.15 -24.92 24.28
C ARG A 600 -6.87 -23.94 25.20
N VAL A 601 -6.18 -23.34 26.17
CA VAL A 601 -6.77 -22.32 27.06
C VAL A 601 -7.15 -21.06 26.26
N LEU A 602 -6.27 -20.58 25.39
CA LEU A 602 -6.52 -19.39 24.56
C LEU A 602 -7.69 -19.59 23.60
N VAL A 603 -7.73 -20.72 22.91
CA VAL A 603 -8.80 -21.07 21.97
C VAL A 603 -10.13 -21.24 22.69
N GLN A 604 -10.14 -21.92 23.85
CA GLN A 604 -11.35 -22.17 24.63
C GLN A 604 -12.04 -20.86 25.07
N TYR A 605 -11.25 -19.84 25.40
CA TYR A 605 -11.78 -18.57 25.92
C TYR A 605 -11.76 -17.42 24.92
N HIS A 606 -11.43 -17.72 23.65
CA HIS A 606 -11.35 -16.73 22.58
C HIS A 606 -10.50 -15.52 22.97
N ILE A 607 -9.32 -15.75 23.55
CA ILE A 607 -8.41 -14.68 23.97
C ILE A 607 -7.07 -14.82 23.23
N SER A 608 -6.59 -13.71 22.67
CA SER A 608 -5.29 -13.67 22.00
C SER A 608 -4.12 -13.82 22.99
N LEU A 609 -3.02 -14.45 22.56
CA LEU A 609 -1.82 -14.61 23.41
C LEU A 609 -1.32 -13.26 23.98
N PRO A 610 -1.21 -12.16 23.19
CA PRO A 610 -0.80 -10.86 23.71
C PRO A 610 -1.73 -10.31 24.81
N LEU A 611 -3.05 -10.44 24.65
CA LEU A 611 -4.01 -10.00 25.65
C LEU A 611 -3.98 -10.88 26.91
N PHE A 612 -3.77 -12.19 26.72
CA PHE A 612 -3.66 -13.14 27.82
C PHE A 612 -2.41 -12.89 28.69
N ILE A 613 -1.24 -12.66 28.09
CA ILE A 613 -0.02 -12.32 28.85
C ILE A 613 -0.12 -10.93 29.50
N GLN A 614 -0.81 -9.97 28.86
CA GLN A 614 -1.06 -8.65 29.45
C GLN A 614 -1.96 -8.75 30.68
N ALA A 615 -3.01 -9.57 30.61
CA ALA A 615 -3.90 -9.84 31.74
C ALA A 615 -3.24 -10.74 32.81
N ASN A 616 -2.22 -11.52 32.44
CA ASN A 616 -1.53 -12.47 33.30
C ASN A 616 0.01 -12.39 33.15
N PRO A 617 0.66 -11.37 33.72
CA PRO A 617 2.10 -11.11 33.55
C PRO A 617 3.05 -12.20 34.08
N SER A 618 2.53 -13.24 34.73
CA SER A 618 3.32 -14.43 35.10
C SER A 618 3.52 -15.42 33.95
N VAL A 619 2.91 -15.16 32.79
CA VAL A 619 3.00 -15.98 31.58
C VAL A 619 3.75 -15.19 30.50
N SER A 620 4.75 -15.80 29.87
CA SER A 620 5.54 -15.16 28.82
C SER A 620 5.18 -15.69 27.44
N GLU A 621 5.38 -14.88 26.39
CA GLU A 621 5.03 -15.22 25.01
C GLU A 621 5.74 -16.49 24.51
N GLY A 622 7.03 -16.67 24.81
CA GLY A 622 7.83 -17.83 24.37
C GLY A 622 7.73 -19.09 25.24
N SER A 623 7.09 -19.01 26.41
CA SER A 623 7.03 -20.10 27.41
C SER A 623 5.63 -20.32 27.97
N CYS A 624 4.59 -19.87 27.23
CA CYS A 624 3.23 -19.82 27.76
C CYS A 624 2.76 -21.15 28.37
N THR A 625 2.90 -22.28 27.66
CA THR A 625 2.47 -23.59 28.16
C THR A 625 3.22 -24.02 29.43
N THR A 626 4.51 -23.73 29.55
CA THR A 626 5.30 -24.10 30.73
C THR A 626 5.08 -23.16 31.91
N ASP A 627 4.64 -21.93 31.67
CA ASP A 627 4.37 -20.92 32.68
C ASP A 627 2.97 -21.07 33.32
N LEU A 628 2.09 -21.88 32.72
CA LEU A 628 0.80 -22.25 33.30
C LEU A 628 1.00 -23.22 34.47
N VAL A 629 0.74 -22.73 35.69
CA VAL A 629 0.90 -23.52 36.91
C VAL A 629 -0.42 -24.21 37.27
N PRO A 630 -0.49 -25.55 37.30
CA PRO A 630 -1.68 -26.27 37.71
C PRO A 630 -2.16 -25.85 39.11
N GLY A 631 -3.46 -25.61 39.25
CA GLY A 631 -4.11 -25.12 40.46
C GLY A 631 -4.11 -23.60 40.64
N ARG A 632 -3.47 -22.84 39.74
CA ARG A 632 -3.54 -21.38 39.71
C ARG A 632 -4.65 -20.89 38.79
N THR A 633 -5.25 -19.77 39.16
CA THR A 633 -6.36 -19.14 38.41
C THR A 633 -5.86 -17.90 37.66
N TYR A 634 -6.14 -17.88 36.37
CA TYR A 634 -5.74 -16.86 35.40
C TYR A 634 -6.98 -16.13 34.86
N CYS A 635 -6.78 -14.89 34.42
CA CYS A 635 -7.79 -14.11 33.72
C CYS A 635 -7.84 -14.51 32.24
N VAL A 636 -8.99 -15.01 31.77
CA VAL A 636 -9.20 -15.45 30.37
C VAL A 636 -10.24 -14.59 29.64
N GLY A 637 -10.70 -13.52 30.29
CA GLY A 637 -11.57 -12.51 29.71
C GLY A 637 -11.44 -11.19 30.46
N PRO A 638 -10.37 -10.42 30.24
CA PRO A 638 -10.19 -9.12 30.87
C PRO A 638 -11.29 -8.16 30.43
N THR A 639 -11.63 -7.18 31.28
CA THR A 639 -12.46 -6.06 30.83
C THR A 639 -11.63 -5.12 29.97
N LYS A 640 -12.30 -4.29 29.16
CA LYS A 640 -11.61 -3.22 28.40
C LYS A 640 -10.86 -2.23 29.29
N GLU A 641 -11.14 -2.20 30.59
CA GLU A 641 -10.45 -1.36 31.57
C GLU A 641 -8.98 -1.77 31.77
N VAL A 642 -8.62 -3.02 31.45
CA VAL A 642 -7.23 -3.51 31.46
C VAL A 642 -6.37 -2.75 30.44
N LEU A 643 -6.96 -2.31 29.32
CA LEU A 643 -6.28 -1.49 28.31
C LEU A 643 -6.14 -0.03 28.74
N THR A 644 -7.12 0.53 29.46
CA THR A 644 -7.07 1.92 29.92
C THR A 644 -6.13 2.15 31.10
N GLN A 645 -5.75 1.10 31.83
CA GLN A 645 -4.72 1.22 32.88
C GLN A 645 -3.29 1.37 32.33
N THR A 646 -3.05 1.24 31.02
CA THR A 646 -1.72 1.40 30.41
C THR A 646 -1.62 2.43 29.29
N LEU A 647 -2.72 2.97 28.77
CA LEU A 647 -2.65 4.18 27.96
C LEU A 647 -2.58 5.40 28.88
N LYS A 648 -1.37 5.73 29.37
CA LYS A 648 -1.10 7.13 29.74
C LYS A 648 -1.42 7.97 28.50
N PRO A 649 -2.31 8.98 28.55
CA PRO A 649 -2.43 9.91 27.44
C PRO A 649 -1.04 10.43 27.11
N ILE A 650 -0.66 10.42 25.82
CA ILE A 650 0.64 10.93 25.38
C ILE A 650 0.74 12.36 25.94
N PRO A 651 1.69 12.63 26.86
CA PRO A 651 1.80 13.96 27.45
C PRO A 651 2.06 14.99 26.34
N PRO A 652 1.53 16.22 26.46
CA PRO A 652 1.81 17.26 25.49
C PRO A 652 3.32 17.46 25.36
N HIS A 653 3.82 17.53 24.13
CA HIS A 653 5.24 17.73 23.89
C HIS A 653 5.60 19.21 23.78
N THR A 654 6.74 19.59 24.34
CA THR A 654 7.32 20.92 24.16
C THR A 654 8.52 20.85 23.23
N ARG A 655 8.57 21.76 22.25
CA ARG A 655 9.74 21.97 21.39
C ARG A 655 10.74 22.87 22.12
N PHE A 656 11.97 22.39 22.32
CA PHE A 656 13.04 23.15 22.98
C PHE A 656 13.94 23.92 22.02
N GLY A 657 13.95 23.55 20.74
CA GLY A 657 14.61 24.32 19.67
C GLY A 657 15.48 23.47 18.76
N CYS A 658 16.11 24.15 17.80
CA CYS A 658 17.09 23.58 16.87
C CYS A 658 18.51 23.72 17.44
N PHE A 659 19.23 22.61 17.56
CA PHE A 659 20.59 22.55 18.11
C PHE A 659 21.56 21.98 17.08
N ALA A 660 22.82 22.41 17.13
CA ALA A 660 23.88 21.76 16.36
C ALA A 660 24.14 20.36 16.92
N HIS A 661 24.20 19.35 16.06
CA HIS A 661 24.58 18.00 16.50
C HIS A 661 26.10 17.90 16.70
N GLU A 662 26.87 18.40 15.73
CA GLU A 662 28.33 18.47 15.74
C GLU A 662 28.81 19.73 14.97
N ALA A 663 29.10 20.82 15.69
CA ALA A 663 29.81 21.97 15.12
C ALA A 663 31.11 22.18 15.89
N ASP A 664 32.20 21.78 15.23
CA ASP A 664 33.61 21.98 15.58
C ASP A 664 34.10 21.38 16.90
N THR A 665 35.33 20.89 16.84
CA THR A 665 36.05 19.97 17.75
C THR A 665 36.22 20.39 19.22
N THR A 666 35.41 21.33 19.72
CA THR A 666 35.36 21.75 21.12
C THR A 666 33.97 21.72 21.76
N ASN A 667 32.87 21.55 21.01
CA ASN A 667 31.50 21.58 21.56
C ASN A 667 30.79 20.22 21.46
N ARG A 668 30.25 19.75 22.59
CA ARG A 668 29.52 18.47 22.72
C ARG A 668 28.06 18.63 22.29
N SER A 669 27.45 17.53 21.83
CA SER A 669 26.00 17.45 21.55
C SER A 669 25.18 17.85 22.78
N VAL A 670 23.98 18.40 22.53
CA VAL A 670 22.95 18.68 23.56
C VAL A 670 22.48 17.40 24.26
N LEU A 671 22.71 16.25 23.63
CA LEU A 671 22.45 14.92 24.16
C LEU A 671 23.58 14.48 25.11
N THR A 672 23.24 13.81 26.21
CA THR A 672 24.22 13.29 27.16
C THR A 672 24.67 11.87 26.82
N LEU A 673 23.75 11.03 26.35
CA LEU A 673 23.93 9.60 26.06
C LEU A 673 23.66 9.27 24.59
N ALA A 674 22.71 9.97 23.95
CA ALA A 674 22.38 9.85 22.53
C ALA A 674 22.17 8.39 22.04
N GLU A 675 21.20 7.67 22.60
CA GLU A 675 20.86 6.33 22.08
C GLU A 675 20.09 6.47 20.76
N ALA A 676 20.77 6.18 19.65
CA ALA A 676 20.28 6.38 18.28
C ALA A 676 19.45 5.18 17.79
N GLN A 677 18.22 5.42 17.33
CA GLN A 677 17.33 4.38 16.81
C GLN A 677 16.47 4.90 15.65
N HIS A 678 16.28 4.06 14.63
CA HIS A 678 15.37 4.37 13.52
C HIS A 678 13.95 3.95 13.86
N VAL A 679 13.03 4.92 13.95
CA VAL A 679 11.60 4.69 14.18
C VAL A 679 10.86 5.01 12.87
N LYS A 680 10.18 4.03 12.26
CA LYS A 680 9.47 4.24 10.98
C LYS A 680 8.00 3.77 11.06
N PRO A 681 7.03 4.58 10.60
CA PRO A 681 7.17 5.91 10.00
C PRO A 681 7.57 7.00 11.02
N MET A 682 8.53 7.87 10.67
CA MET A 682 9.05 8.89 11.60
C MET A 682 8.11 10.08 11.70
N SER A 683 7.78 10.46 12.93
CA SER A 683 7.10 11.71 13.29
C SER A 683 7.49 12.10 14.71
N ILE A 684 7.22 13.36 15.09
CA ILE A 684 7.43 13.84 16.48
C ILE A 684 6.75 12.89 17.49
N VAL A 685 5.51 12.50 17.21
CA VAL A 685 4.71 11.62 18.09
C VAL A 685 5.24 10.18 18.11
N ALA A 686 5.76 9.69 17.00
CA ALA A 686 6.35 8.35 16.92
C ALA A 686 7.64 8.27 17.76
N CYS A 687 8.54 9.25 17.62
CA CYS A 687 9.76 9.32 18.41
C CYS A 687 9.46 9.56 19.91
N GLN A 688 8.49 10.43 20.21
CA GLN A 688 7.97 10.63 21.57
C GLN A 688 7.49 9.31 22.20
N SER A 689 6.63 8.58 21.50
CA SER A 689 6.05 7.32 22.01
C SER A 689 7.13 6.27 22.24
N TYR A 690 8.10 6.20 21.33
CA TYR A 690 9.23 5.28 21.42
C TYR A 690 10.12 5.52 22.64
N CYS A 691 10.50 6.78 22.88
CA CYS A 691 11.35 7.16 23.99
C CYS A 691 10.64 7.02 25.34
N LEU A 692 9.38 7.46 25.42
CA LEU A 692 8.58 7.34 26.65
C LEU A 692 8.32 5.88 27.05
N GLN A 693 8.11 4.97 26.09
CA GLN A 693 7.94 3.53 26.38
C GLN A 693 9.17 2.92 27.07
N ARG A 694 10.36 3.48 26.81
CA ARG A 694 11.64 3.02 27.37
C ARG A 694 12.06 3.81 28.62
N GLY A 695 11.22 4.73 29.09
CA GLY A 695 11.49 5.54 30.28
C GLY A 695 12.36 6.78 30.03
N TRP A 696 12.59 7.14 28.76
CA TRP A 696 13.32 8.35 28.38
C TRP A 696 12.36 9.54 28.28
N THR A 697 12.73 10.69 28.84
CA THR A 697 11.88 11.89 28.91
C THR A 697 12.21 12.94 27.86
N VAL A 698 13.34 12.76 27.16
CA VAL A 698 13.80 13.60 26.06
C VAL A 698 13.83 12.76 24.79
N TRP A 699 13.36 13.33 23.69
CA TRP A 699 13.48 12.74 22.38
C TRP A 699 13.86 13.79 21.35
N VAL A 700 14.68 13.36 20.41
CA VAL A 700 15.38 14.24 19.49
C VAL A 700 15.31 13.66 18.10
N ILE A 701 15.04 14.52 17.12
CA ILE A 701 14.84 14.10 15.72
C ILE A 701 15.85 14.77 14.80
N GLN A 702 16.34 14.02 13.81
CA GLN A 702 17.33 14.44 12.83
C GLN A 702 17.00 13.86 11.45
N ASN A 703 17.44 14.55 10.40
CA ASN A 703 17.46 14.06 9.01
C ASN A 703 16.10 13.60 8.43
N GLY A 704 14.99 13.89 9.10
CA GLY A 704 13.67 13.41 8.70
C GLY A 704 13.32 11.99 9.14
N ASP A 705 14.28 11.21 9.65
CA ASP A 705 14.12 9.76 9.86
C ASP A 705 14.84 9.18 11.08
N SER A 706 15.61 10.00 11.80
CA SER A 706 16.44 9.55 12.92
C SER A 706 15.83 10.04 14.24
N CYS A 707 15.68 9.14 15.21
CA CYS A 707 15.18 9.43 16.56
C CYS A 707 16.25 9.07 17.58
N PHE A 708 16.50 9.97 18.51
CA PHE A 708 17.43 9.76 19.61
C PHE A 708 16.67 9.98 20.92
N CYS A 709 16.91 9.10 21.88
CA CYS A 709 16.34 9.23 23.22
C CYS A 709 17.42 9.66 24.20
N ASP A 710 17.02 10.45 25.19
CA ASP A 710 17.88 10.83 26.31
C ASP A 710 17.04 11.05 27.57
N ASN A 711 17.71 11.17 28.72
CA ASN A 711 17.06 11.52 29.99
C ASN A 711 17.47 12.92 30.45
N GLN A 712 18.55 13.47 29.90
CA GLN A 712 19.13 14.74 30.32
C GLN A 712 19.63 15.56 29.14
N LEU A 713 19.53 16.89 29.25
CA LEU A 713 20.04 17.82 28.24
C LEU A 713 21.26 18.61 28.73
N ARG A 714 22.25 18.79 27.84
CA ARG A 714 23.38 19.71 27.95
C ARG A 714 23.05 21.03 27.28
N MET A 715 22.54 21.97 28.08
CA MET A 715 22.04 23.24 27.57
C MET A 715 23.13 24.28 27.24
N ASP A 716 24.39 23.96 27.49
CA ASP A 716 25.56 24.71 26.99
C ASP A 716 25.89 24.39 25.52
N SER A 717 25.14 23.46 24.90
CA SER A 717 25.18 23.20 23.46
C SER A 717 24.67 24.41 22.65
N GLN A 718 25.18 24.54 21.43
CA GLN A 718 24.87 25.68 20.56
C GLN A 718 23.46 25.54 19.97
N ILE A 719 22.53 26.35 20.46
CA ILE A 719 21.27 26.65 19.75
C ILE A 719 21.65 27.33 18.43
N ILE A 720 21.13 26.80 17.33
CA ILE A 720 21.35 27.32 15.98
C ILE A 720 20.04 27.87 15.42
N ASP A 721 20.13 28.56 14.29
CA ASP A 721 18.96 29.13 13.63
C ASP A 721 17.99 28.02 13.19
N ASP A 722 16.69 28.24 13.42
CA ASP A 722 15.63 27.26 13.10
C ASP A 722 15.63 26.88 11.61
N SER A 723 16.12 27.73 10.70
CA SER A 723 16.28 27.39 9.27
C SER A 723 17.23 26.22 8.98
N LYS A 724 18.03 25.80 9.97
CA LYS A 724 18.89 24.62 9.88
C LYS A 724 18.16 23.32 10.19
N CYS A 725 17.06 23.38 10.94
CA CYS A 725 16.10 22.29 11.09
C CYS A 725 15.01 22.47 10.04
N ASN A 726 15.29 22.05 8.80
CA ASN A 726 14.41 22.29 7.65
C ASN A 726 14.03 21.01 6.89
N MET A 727 14.30 19.83 7.46
CA MET A 727 13.98 18.55 6.85
C MET A 727 12.64 18.05 7.37
N HIS A 728 11.76 17.62 6.47
CA HIS A 728 10.45 17.08 6.83
C HIS A 728 10.55 15.62 7.30
N CYS A 729 9.65 15.22 8.20
CA CYS A 729 9.59 13.84 8.64
C CYS A 729 9.13 12.90 7.50
N ASN A 730 9.76 11.73 7.37
CA ASN A 730 9.41 10.75 6.33
C ASN A 730 8.02 10.12 6.53
N GLY A 731 7.50 10.12 7.76
CA GLY A 731 6.19 9.58 8.13
C GLY A 731 5.10 10.65 8.29
N ASN A 732 5.48 11.94 8.26
CA ASN A 732 4.54 13.05 8.31
C ASN A 732 5.18 14.31 7.71
N THR A 733 4.82 14.62 6.46
CA THR A 733 5.39 15.74 5.69
C THR A 733 4.98 17.12 6.19
N THR A 734 4.06 17.22 7.16
CA THR A 734 3.67 18.52 7.76
C THR A 734 4.60 18.97 8.89
N ASN A 735 5.32 18.04 9.53
CA ASN A 735 6.21 18.33 10.64
C ASN A 735 7.68 18.38 10.19
N ILE A 736 8.46 19.22 10.86
CA ILE A 736 9.91 19.31 10.70
C ILE A 736 10.55 18.28 11.65
N CYS A 737 11.56 17.57 11.16
CA CYS A 737 12.30 16.52 11.83
C CYS A 737 13.81 16.78 11.77
N GLY A 738 14.24 17.96 12.26
CA GLY A 738 15.64 18.35 12.29
C GLY A 738 16.23 18.71 10.92
N GLY A 739 17.53 18.50 10.75
CA GLY A 739 18.28 18.79 9.53
C GLY A 739 19.63 18.08 9.46
N LYS A 740 20.37 18.28 8.37
CA LYS A 740 21.59 17.52 8.04
C LYS A 740 22.61 17.45 9.19
N ASP A 741 22.90 18.59 9.80
CA ASP A 741 23.84 18.74 10.93
C ASP A 741 23.15 19.38 12.16
N ALA A 742 21.83 19.28 12.19
CA ALA A 742 20.96 19.99 13.11
C ALA A 742 19.92 19.04 13.69
N ILE A 743 19.82 19.01 15.01
CA ILE A 743 18.84 18.19 15.71
C ILE A 743 17.75 19.04 16.32
N GLU A 744 16.54 18.52 16.31
CA GLU A 744 15.39 19.17 16.90
C GLU A 744 14.98 18.45 18.17
N VAL A 745 14.97 19.19 19.29
CA VAL A 745 14.88 18.61 20.64
C VAL A 745 13.48 18.83 21.21
N PHE A 746 12.90 17.75 21.74
CA PHE A 746 11.58 17.73 22.36
C PHE A 746 11.62 17.00 23.71
N GLY A 747 10.66 17.31 24.56
CA GLY A 747 10.48 16.64 25.84
C GLY A 747 9.26 17.14 26.59
N ASP A 748 9.08 16.59 27.79
CA ASP A 748 8.08 17.04 28.75
C ASP A 748 8.68 18.13 29.65
N GLN A 749 8.04 19.31 29.72
CA GLN A 749 8.53 20.44 30.53
C GLN A 749 8.57 20.12 32.03
N ASP A 750 7.67 19.27 32.51
CA ASP A 750 7.51 18.96 33.94
C ASP A 750 8.50 17.90 34.42
N VAL A 751 9.12 17.16 33.49
CA VAL A 751 10.01 16.02 33.78
C VAL A 751 11.40 16.19 33.14
N LEU A 752 11.68 17.36 32.57
CA LEU A 752 12.95 17.66 31.93
C LEU A 752 14.06 17.77 32.97
N ARG A 753 15.12 16.97 32.79
CA ARG A 753 16.34 17.09 33.60
C ARG A 753 17.43 17.77 32.79
N ILE A 754 18.03 18.79 33.37
CA ILE A 754 19.13 19.55 32.76
C ILE A 754 20.41 19.22 33.51
N GLN A 755 21.52 19.07 32.80
CA GLN A 755 22.81 18.92 33.45
C GLN A 755 23.26 20.25 34.07
N TYR A 756 23.55 20.24 35.37
CA TYR A 756 24.02 21.40 36.13
C TYR A 756 25.09 20.98 37.15
N ALA A 757 25.82 21.97 37.67
CA ALA A 757 26.76 21.79 38.78
C ALA A 757 26.50 22.82 39.89
N SER A 758 26.61 22.38 41.14
CA SER A 758 26.57 23.29 42.30
C SER A 758 27.88 24.08 42.38
N LEU A 759 27.76 25.40 42.54
CA LEU A 759 28.86 26.33 42.81
C LEU A 759 29.04 26.60 44.30
N GLY A 760 28.21 25.99 45.15
CA GLY A 760 28.23 26.12 46.60
C GLY A 760 27.15 27.04 47.18
N CYS A 761 27.21 27.22 48.50
CA CYS A 761 26.27 28.02 49.30
C CYS A 761 26.77 29.48 49.44
N TYR A 762 25.88 30.47 49.27
CA TYR A 762 26.24 31.90 49.26
C TYR A 762 25.31 32.75 50.15
N SER A 763 25.88 33.80 50.75
CA SER A 763 25.13 34.75 51.60
C SER A 763 24.23 35.70 50.80
N TRP A 764 22.99 35.90 51.29
CA TRP A 764 21.99 36.79 50.70
C TRP A 764 22.33 38.30 50.73
N SER A 765 23.29 38.72 51.57
CA SER A 765 23.56 40.15 51.82
C SER A 765 23.88 40.98 50.57
N LYS A 766 24.21 40.32 49.44
CA LYS A 766 24.18 40.87 48.08
C LYS A 766 23.70 39.76 47.16
N GLN A 767 22.58 39.94 46.43
CA GLN A 767 22.09 39.00 45.41
C GLN A 767 23.27 38.40 44.61
N ALA A 768 23.48 37.10 44.74
CA ALA A 768 24.70 36.46 44.27
C ALA A 768 24.71 36.19 42.76
N ILE A 769 23.55 36.21 42.12
CA ILE A 769 23.37 36.14 40.66
C ILE A 769 22.54 37.34 40.17
N ARG A 770 22.81 37.83 38.96
CA ARG A 770 22.16 39.02 38.35
C ARG A 770 22.04 38.91 36.83
N GLY A 771 21.41 39.90 36.19
CA GLY A 771 21.45 40.07 34.73
C GLY A 771 20.20 39.64 33.95
N THR A 772 19.08 39.38 34.62
CA THR A 772 17.76 39.22 33.97
C THR A 772 17.00 40.56 34.03
N THR A 773 16.59 41.10 32.87
CA THR A 773 15.69 42.27 32.80
C THR A 773 14.29 41.83 33.25
N GLY A 774 14.06 41.80 34.56
CA GLY A 774 12.79 41.34 35.14
C GLY A 774 12.88 40.75 36.55
N GLY A 775 14.07 40.34 37.02
CA GLY A 775 14.25 39.91 38.41
C GLY A 775 13.29 38.80 38.85
N ASP A 776 13.12 37.75 38.05
CA ASP A 776 12.14 36.71 38.32
C ASP A 776 12.63 35.74 39.40
N THR A 777 12.33 36.07 40.66
CA THR A 777 12.29 35.07 41.73
C THR A 777 10.90 34.46 41.73
N ILE A 778 10.83 33.15 41.60
CA ILE A 778 9.61 32.38 41.47
C ILE A 778 9.47 31.54 42.73
N GLU A 779 8.31 31.68 43.39
CA GLU A 779 7.95 30.92 44.58
C GLU A 779 7.06 29.75 44.17
N SER A 780 7.46 28.53 44.53
CA SER A 780 6.63 27.33 44.43
C SER A 780 6.55 26.65 45.80
N PRO A 781 5.47 26.89 46.57
CA PRO A 781 5.35 26.39 47.94
C PRO A 781 5.37 24.87 48.06
N ASP A 782 4.86 24.15 47.06
CA ASP A 782 4.59 22.71 47.14
C ASP A 782 5.37 21.85 46.12
N GLU A 783 5.98 22.46 45.10
CA GLU A 783 6.55 21.72 43.96
C GLU A 783 8.01 22.09 43.64
N MET A 784 8.70 22.84 44.51
CA MET A 784 10.07 23.28 44.21
C MET A 784 11.06 22.12 44.31
N SER A 785 11.87 21.94 43.27
CA SER A 785 13.02 21.04 43.25
C SER A 785 14.20 21.69 42.52
N VAL A 786 15.38 21.09 42.67
CA VAL A 786 16.58 21.55 41.95
C VAL A 786 16.37 21.47 40.43
N ASP A 787 15.82 20.36 39.96
CA ASP A 787 15.53 20.12 38.55
C ASP A 787 14.47 21.10 38.00
N ALA A 788 13.42 21.38 38.77
CA ALA A 788 12.37 22.33 38.38
C ALA A 788 12.93 23.75 38.18
N CYS A 789 13.78 24.20 39.11
CA CYS A 789 14.42 25.51 39.01
C CYS A 789 15.44 25.56 37.86
N ALA A 790 16.21 24.49 37.66
CA ALA A 790 17.14 24.37 36.54
C ALA A 790 16.40 24.47 35.19
N SER A 791 15.31 23.72 35.01
CA SER A 791 14.46 23.73 33.82
C SER A 791 13.92 25.14 33.52
N LEU A 792 13.30 25.75 34.52
CA LEU A 792 12.72 27.08 34.41
C LEU A 792 13.74 28.17 34.03
N CYS A 793 14.86 28.20 34.72
CA CYS A 793 15.86 29.24 34.49
C CYS A 793 16.60 29.07 33.17
N THR A 794 16.91 27.83 32.80
CA THR A 794 17.71 27.54 31.61
C THR A 794 16.86 27.60 30.34
N VAL A 795 15.69 26.97 30.33
CA VAL A 795 14.84 26.86 29.15
C VAL A 795 13.98 28.10 28.98
N THR A 796 13.21 28.45 30.01
CA THR A 796 12.21 29.53 29.91
C THR A 796 12.86 30.90 30.01
N LYS A 797 13.80 31.09 30.96
CA LYS A 797 14.43 32.39 31.22
C LYS A 797 15.78 32.58 30.52
N LYS A 798 16.28 31.57 29.79
CA LYS A 798 17.55 31.60 29.04
C LYS A 798 18.70 32.17 29.88
N SER A 799 18.86 31.61 31.08
CA SER A 799 19.80 32.04 32.11
C SER A 799 20.75 30.89 32.46
N ASP A 800 22.03 31.19 32.60
CA ASP A 800 23.09 30.18 32.80
C ASP A 800 23.32 29.84 34.29
N PHE A 801 22.69 30.59 35.18
CA PHE A 801 22.77 30.44 36.63
C PHE A 801 21.38 30.43 37.24
N PHE A 802 21.22 29.64 38.28
CA PHE A 802 20.01 29.63 39.10
C PHE A 802 20.36 29.44 40.56
N ALA A 803 19.51 29.94 41.44
CA ALA A 803 19.71 29.87 42.88
C ALA A 803 18.43 29.38 43.57
N LEU A 804 18.61 28.51 44.56
CA LEU A 804 17.56 27.94 45.40
C LEU A 804 17.75 28.41 46.84
N TRP A 805 16.65 28.76 47.50
CA TRP A 805 16.68 29.26 48.87
C TRP A 805 15.33 29.08 49.56
N GLU A 806 15.40 28.95 50.89
CA GLU A 806 14.25 28.74 51.77
C GLU A 806 13.32 27.57 51.36
N GLY A 807 13.83 26.58 50.62
CA GLY A 807 13.07 25.39 50.24
C GLY A 807 12.09 25.56 49.07
N LYS A 808 11.68 26.79 48.75
CA LYS A 808 10.55 27.09 47.86
C LYS A 808 10.79 28.19 46.82
N LEU A 809 11.93 28.88 46.88
CA LEU A 809 12.21 30.01 45.98
C LEU A 809 13.29 29.63 44.96
N CYS A 810 13.06 30.02 43.71
CA CYS A 810 13.97 29.84 42.58
C CYS A 810 14.27 31.20 41.94
N THR A 811 15.54 31.55 41.77
CA THR A 811 15.96 32.81 41.15
C THR A 811 16.87 32.54 39.95
N CYS A 812 16.61 33.20 38.81
CA CYS A 812 17.39 33.02 37.58
C CYS A 812 18.35 34.19 37.32
N GLY A 813 19.57 33.91 36.85
CA GLY A 813 20.61 34.91 36.56
C GLY A 813 21.51 34.55 35.38
N ARG A 814 22.03 35.57 34.69
CA ARG A 814 22.95 35.40 33.54
C ARG A 814 24.42 35.46 33.94
N GLU A 815 24.71 36.08 35.09
CA GLU A 815 26.07 36.22 35.59
C GLU A 815 26.10 36.22 37.13
N MET A 816 27.26 35.84 37.69
CA MET A 816 27.55 35.99 39.11
C MET A 816 27.79 37.46 39.45
N THR A 817 27.26 37.91 40.58
CA THR A 817 27.51 39.26 41.09
C THR A 817 28.95 39.36 41.61
N PRO A 818 29.73 40.37 41.17
CA PRO A 818 31.09 40.58 41.66
C PRO A 818 31.13 40.75 43.19
N GLY A 819 31.93 39.93 43.87
CA GLY A 819 32.09 39.95 45.32
C GLY A 819 31.03 39.18 46.12
N ALA A 820 30.30 38.26 45.48
CA ALA A 820 29.47 37.27 46.17
C ALA A 820 30.32 36.47 47.19
N LYS A 821 29.81 36.29 48.41
CA LYS A 821 30.52 35.60 49.49
C LYS A 821 29.98 34.18 49.65
N THR A 822 30.85 33.20 49.53
CA THR A 822 30.56 31.81 49.86
C THR A 822 30.42 31.62 51.37
N THR A 823 29.64 30.63 51.77
CA THR A 823 29.48 30.16 53.15
C THR A 823 29.61 28.63 53.19
N SER A 824 29.46 28.03 54.38
CA SER A 824 29.48 26.57 54.55
C SER A 824 28.29 25.91 53.84
N MET A 825 28.52 24.78 53.17
CA MET A 825 27.44 23.97 52.60
C MET A 825 26.46 23.44 53.65
N GLU A 826 26.89 23.34 54.90
CA GLU A 826 26.02 22.95 56.02
C GLU A 826 24.88 23.96 56.28
N GLU A 827 25.03 25.21 55.83
CA GLU A 827 23.99 26.23 55.94
C GLU A 827 22.91 26.10 54.86
N CYS A 828 23.21 25.44 53.73
CA CYS A 828 22.25 25.12 52.66
C CYS A 828 21.59 23.76 52.92
N ASN A 829 20.85 23.67 54.03
CA ASN A 829 20.27 22.44 54.58
C ASN A 829 18.74 22.42 54.65
N VAL A 830 18.07 23.36 53.97
CA VAL A 830 16.61 23.41 53.92
C VAL A 830 16.14 22.51 52.80
N ALA A 831 15.32 21.51 53.12
CA ALA A 831 14.75 20.59 52.14
C ALA A 831 13.89 21.32 51.10
N CYS A 832 13.94 20.82 49.86
CA CYS A 832 13.06 21.25 48.78
C CYS A 832 11.59 20.91 49.08
N SER A 833 10.65 21.77 48.69
CA SER A 833 9.21 21.52 48.93
C SER A 833 8.62 20.41 48.06
N GLY A 834 9.13 20.20 46.84
CA GLY A 834 8.60 19.25 45.86
C GLY A 834 9.36 17.93 45.71
N GLN A 835 10.53 17.76 46.34
CA GLN A 835 11.38 16.57 46.16
C GLN A 835 11.99 16.08 47.49
N LEU A 836 11.72 14.82 47.82
CA LEU A 836 12.27 14.14 49.01
C LEU A 836 13.76 13.80 48.79
N GLY A 837 14.64 14.42 49.57
CA GLY A 837 16.06 14.07 49.64
C GLY A 837 17.04 15.16 49.19
N ASP A 838 16.55 16.21 48.51
CA ASP A 838 17.38 17.33 48.07
C ASP A 838 17.20 18.58 48.93
N ASN A 839 18.25 19.38 49.03
CA ASN A 839 18.23 20.69 49.69
C ASN A 839 18.06 21.81 48.66
N CYS A 840 17.19 22.76 48.96
CA CYS A 840 16.91 23.95 48.17
C CYS A 840 17.37 25.20 48.94
N GLY A 841 18.69 25.28 49.16
CA GLY A 841 19.35 26.36 49.87
C GLY A 841 19.15 26.35 51.39
N GLY A 842 19.19 27.53 52.02
CA GLY A 842 19.16 27.67 53.48
C GLY A 842 18.42 28.91 53.96
N LYS A 843 18.35 29.10 55.28
CA LYS A 843 17.71 30.29 55.87
C LYS A 843 18.65 31.50 55.74
N GLY A 844 18.35 32.42 54.81
CA GLY A 844 19.17 33.61 54.53
C GLY A 844 20.43 33.35 53.69
N VAL A 845 20.55 32.16 53.10
CA VAL A 845 21.63 31.74 52.20
C VAL A 845 21.03 30.97 51.01
N ALA A 846 21.66 31.05 49.85
CA ALA A 846 21.19 30.40 48.63
C ALA A 846 22.24 29.43 48.11
N GLU A 847 21.81 28.26 47.66
CA GLU A 847 22.67 27.38 46.88
C GLU A 847 22.59 27.79 45.41
N ILE A 848 23.75 28.00 44.78
CA ILE A 848 23.84 28.48 43.41
C ILE A 848 24.33 27.37 42.51
N PHE A 849 23.67 27.22 41.38
CA PHE A 849 24.00 26.24 40.37
C PHE A 849 24.30 26.93 39.04
N THR A 850 25.03 26.24 38.18
CA THR A 850 25.29 26.70 36.82
C THR A 850 25.18 25.57 35.81
N THR A 851 24.77 25.93 34.60
CA THR A 851 24.78 25.07 33.41
C THR A 851 26.03 25.30 32.54
N LYS A 852 26.98 26.16 32.96
CA LYS A 852 28.20 26.44 32.19
C LYS A 852 29.22 25.30 32.29
N ASN A 853 29.64 24.82 31.11
CA ASN A 853 30.59 23.73 30.88
C ASN A 853 31.83 23.70 31.78
N LYS A 854 32.53 24.84 31.90
CA LYS A 854 33.83 24.93 32.63
C LYS A 854 33.75 24.45 34.09
N ASN A 855 32.55 24.47 34.68
CA ASN A 855 32.33 24.12 36.08
C ASN A 855 31.68 22.73 36.26
N ILE A 856 31.11 22.13 35.19
CA ILE A 856 30.46 20.80 35.22
C ILE A 856 31.50 19.67 35.14
N ILE A 857 32.66 19.92 34.50
CA ILE A 857 33.73 18.91 34.34
C ILE A 857 34.56 18.72 35.63
N ALA A 858 34.47 19.64 36.59
CA ALA A 858 35.30 19.66 37.80
C ALA A 858 34.66 18.99 39.04
N SER A 859 33.41 18.51 38.94
CA SER A 859 32.61 17.95 40.03
C SER A 859 32.49 16.43 39.97
#